data_AF-A0A5D0PLU9-F1
#
_entry.id   AF-A0A5D0PLU9-F1
#
_cell.length_a   1.000
_cell.length_b   1.000
_cell.length_c   1.000
_cell.angle_alpha   90.00
_cell.angle_beta   90.00
_cell.angle_gamma   90.00
#
_symmetry.space_group_name_H-M   'P 1'
#
loop_
_entity.id
_entity.type
_entity.pdbx_description
1 polymer ?
#
loop_
_entity_poly.entity_id
_entity_poly.type
_entity_poly.pdbx_seq_one_letter_code
_entity_poly.pdbx_strand_id
1 'polypeptide(L)'
;MSRRPLATILAGTLAAVGLTTAAGVPAAATTSCDPGDCFSVNVSLDRAPAVGQTAKLTVEITPKHDIPDATTIIELPETLRWATPPAGLTRAAATIGRSPVDRATRTLRARANRPIRYEGLVAAVTPGPASIRVQARDGRPGPSSDGLAYVTVGAKSSAFGMPRESRARRTERSAATSAATSAAGDTCVQGRVTYARTDGSIGGVPMAEVDAFDTDTNGRLKLGWTETDASGGYRLCFPGTEEDGTGQDVVIEVSPVNLYWSVGFSEKADDIYTDAGTPTPDVAPGTSTTVIDYRSTSGHPMEGAFRLHSAAYDTWKAYTGWLNEPADDCWKPGEQNCQSATLIWAPDKVLSRSYYCAGAGTDCRGRFQINLDASEHLEKMTVPHELGHFIMDYTYGAMPSDGTACGKHYMTTPMNSTLCAWKEGWADWVAVQTYGETHYRWATSALDLEGPRWYSDGWPTGPDAGKTEGRVAGVLLDLADSGPRDEPYWDLGILGPEAIVDAFGKVAARDLDHFLSTLGAQHSDLTQGAMFQNAINTDHVENLTDRHPVRRPANVPLRTAFVTTPGRWHVVAAVTVPDGADVDLATAPNAGGDAVRSADWTATSTDFVAVQPSPATRNWFVNAVTSGTDYQEYAMEVTEAAAGNLEAGTPQEFPIAAGRLTEVRTTWIEQGVPATITVVPRDGQDLDLFVMAPDPAAWGLPRSAARKSASGGPNKLERVTIGDPKVTGLYAVVVVRKAGDGNVLLTRI
;
A
#
# COMPACT_ATOMS: atom_id res chain seq x y z
N MET A 1 -9.36 43.18 68.26
CA MET A 1 -9.40 42.11 69.28
C MET A 1 -9.43 40.78 68.52
N SER A 2 -8.30 40.17 68.16
CA SER A 2 -7.17 39.66 68.97
C SER A 2 -7.43 38.28 69.58
N ARG A 3 -6.77 37.25 69.01
CA ARG A 3 -6.12 36.15 69.75
C ARG A 3 -5.13 35.38 68.85
N ARG A 4 -3.87 35.84 68.86
CA ARG A 4 -2.66 34.98 68.97
C ARG A 4 -2.57 34.48 70.44
N PRO A 5 -1.68 33.55 70.87
CA PRO A 5 -0.42 33.05 70.29
C PRO A 5 -0.40 31.49 70.20
N LEU A 6 0.70 30.74 70.09
CA LEU A 6 2.15 31.04 70.12
C LEU A 6 2.95 30.15 69.14
N ALA A 7 4.24 30.45 69.03
CA ALA A 7 5.24 29.87 68.13
C ALA A 7 6.07 28.70 68.73
N THR A 8 6.74 27.94 67.86
CA THR A 8 8.10 27.43 68.12
C THR A 8 8.84 27.39 66.79
N ILE A 9 10.05 27.94 66.76
CA ILE A 9 10.91 28.02 65.56
C ILE A 9 12.09 27.08 65.76
N LEU A 10 12.36 26.21 64.79
CA LEU A 10 13.67 25.59 64.61
C LEU A 10 14.26 26.08 63.29
N ALA A 11 15.37 26.79 63.34
CA ALA A 11 16.10 27.23 62.16
C ALA A 11 17.07 26.13 61.70
N GLY A 12 16.75 25.46 60.59
CA GLY A 12 17.65 24.55 59.89
C GLY A 12 18.23 25.22 58.65
N THR A 13 19.52 25.52 58.65
CA THR A 13 20.24 26.04 57.49
C THR A 13 20.36 24.98 56.39
N LEU A 14 19.62 25.14 55.30
CA LEU A 14 19.84 24.37 54.08
C LEU A 14 20.81 25.12 53.15
N ALA A 15 21.92 24.47 52.83
CA ALA A 15 22.88 24.98 51.85
C ALA A 15 22.27 24.95 50.45
N ALA A 16 22.50 26.01 49.67
CA ALA A 16 22.14 26.04 48.26
C ALA A 16 23.08 25.12 47.47
N VAL A 17 22.66 23.89 47.20
CA VAL A 17 23.29 23.02 46.20
C VAL A 17 22.89 23.55 44.83
N GLY A 18 23.84 24.13 44.11
CA GLY A 18 23.62 24.58 42.73
C GLY A 18 23.35 23.39 41.82
N LEU A 19 22.09 23.24 41.40
CA LEU A 19 21.72 22.33 40.32
C LEU A 19 22.24 22.91 38.99
N THR A 20 23.44 22.50 38.59
CA THR A 20 23.87 22.66 37.20
C THR A 20 22.95 21.84 36.32
N THR A 21 22.13 22.51 35.52
CA THR A 21 21.32 21.88 34.48
C THR A 21 22.23 21.13 33.52
N ALA A 22 22.26 19.81 33.62
CA ALA A 22 22.92 18.97 32.63
C ALA A 22 22.30 19.27 31.27
N ALA A 23 23.14 19.57 30.27
CA ALA A 23 22.66 19.74 28.90
C ALA A 23 21.90 18.48 28.50
N GLY A 24 20.66 18.65 28.03
CA GLY A 24 19.82 17.53 27.64
C GLY A 24 20.55 16.70 26.59
N VAL A 25 20.78 15.42 26.88
CA VAL A 25 21.23 14.47 25.87
C VAL A 25 20.15 14.47 24.78
N PRO A 26 20.48 14.81 23.51
CA PRO A 26 19.47 14.82 22.46
C PRO A 26 18.85 13.42 22.38
N ALA A 27 17.52 13.36 22.38
CA ALA A 27 16.81 12.12 22.16
C ALA A 27 17.33 11.50 20.86
N ALA A 28 17.82 10.26 20.94
CA ALA A 28 18.34 9.57 19.77
C ALA A 28 17.23 9.48 18.73
N ALA A 29 17.48 10.02 17.53
CA ALA A 29 16.50 10.01 16.45
C ALA A 29 15.99 8.58 16.23
N THR A 30 14.67 8.41 16.26
CA THR A 30 14.01 7.14 16.02
C THR A 30 14.40 6.61 14.64
N THR A 31 14.97 5.41 14.61
CA THR A 31 15.60 4.85 13.41
C THR A 31 14.52 4.44 12.41
N SER A 32 14.45 5.11 11.26
CA SER A 32 13.29 5.13 10.36
C SER A 32 13.25 4.03 9.29
N CYS A 33 13.79 2.84 9.59
CA CYS A 33 13.60 1.66 8.75
C CYS A 33 12.77 0.62 9.48
N ASP A 34 11.93 -0.10 8.74
CA ASP A 34 11.22 -1.25 9.25
C ASP A 34 12.19 -2.41 9.53
N PRO A 35 11.93 -3.21 10.59
CA PRO A 35 12.63 -4.47 10.78
C PRO A 35 12.50 -5.34 9.52
N GLY A 36 13.63 -5.73 8.93
CA GLY A 36 13.71 -6.47 7.67
C GLY A 36 14.30 -5.68 6.49
N ASP A 37 14.20 -4.34 6.47
CA ASP A 37 14.70 -3.52 5.35
C ASP A 37 15.85 -2.55 5.72
N CYS A 38 16.37 -2.62 6.95
CA CYS A 38 17.48 -1.76 7.35
C CYS A 38 18.81 -2.03 6.59
N PHE A 39 18.92 -3.10 5.79
CA PHE A 39 20.13 -3.47 5.06
C PHE A 39 19.85 -4.04 3.67
N SER A 40 20.74 -3.78 2.72
CA SER A 40 20.92 -4.61 1.53
C SER A 40 22.04 -5.63 1.77
N VAL A 41 21.87 -6.88 1.33
CA VAL A 41 22.81 -7.99 1.56
C VAL A 41 23.18 -8.67 0.25
N ASN A 42 24.46 -8.62 -0.12
CA ASN A 42 25.01 -9.30 -1.29
C ASN A 42 25.94 -10.43 -0.84
N VAL A 43 25.80 -11.61 -1.46
CA VAL A 43 26.52 -12.85 -1.12
C VAL A 43 27.09 -13.45 -2.40
N SER A 44 28.41 -13.62 -2.47
CA SER A 44 29.08 -14.15 -3.66
C SER A 44 30.26 -15.05 -3.32
N LEU A 45 30.48 -16.05 -4.16
CA LEU A 45 31.63 -16.95 -4.12
C LEU A 45 32.53 -16.65 -5.33
N ASP A 46 33.86 -16.69 -5.17
CA ASP A 46 34.79 -16.53 -6.29
C ASP A 46 34.80 -17.73 -7.27
N ARG A 47 34.45 -18.92 -6.78
CA ARG A 47 34.24 -20.15 -7.54
C ARG A 47 33.35 -21.13 -6.77
N ALA A 48 32.78 -22.10 -7.47
CA ALA A 48 32.13 -23.26 -6.85
C ALA A 48 33.21 -24.27 -6.38
N PRO A 49 33.38 -24.58 -5.08
CA PRO A 49 34.40 -25.52 -4.62
C PRO A 49 33.92 -26.98 -4.73
N ALA A 50 34.76 -27.88 -5.27
CA ALA A 50 34.55 -29.32 -5.16
C ALA A 50 34.94 -29.85 -3.77
N VAL A 51 34.50 -31.06 -3.41
CA VAL A 51 34.85 -31.67 -2.11
C VAL A 51 36.36 -31.63 -1.85
N GLY A 52 36.74 -31.12 -0.67
CA GLY A 52 38.14 -30.90 -0.28
C GLY A 52 38.78 -29.61 -0.79
N GLN A 53 38.13 -28.87 -1.69
CA GLN A 53 38.55 -27.54 -2.14
C GLN A 53 37.96 -26.43 -1.27
N THR A 54 38.55 -25.24 -1.37
CA THR A 54 38.03 -24.00 -0.77
C THR A 54 37.65 -22.97 -1.82
N ALA A 55 36.69 -22.11 -1.47
CA ALA A 55 36.32 -20.92 -2.21
C ALA A 55 36.30 -19.71 -1.27
N LYS A 56 36.55 -18.51 -1.81
CA LYS A 56 36.41 -17.25 -1.09
C LYS A 56 34.94 -16.83 -1.14
N LEU A 57 34.30 -16.78 0.02
CA LEU A 57 33.01 -16.13 0.20
C LEU A 57 33.24 -14.64 0.47
N THR A 58 32.57 -13.80 -0.29
CA THR A 58 32.43 -12.36 -0.06
C THR A 58 30.99 -12.07 0.32
N VAL A 59 30.80 -11.43 1.47
CA VAL A 59 29.51 -10.92 1.91
C VAL A 59 29.65 -9.41 2.06
N GLU A 60 28.72 -8.65 1.47
CA GLU A 60 28.69 -7.20 1.55
C GLU A 60 27.31 -6.76 2.05
N ILE A 61 27.30 -5.95 3.11
CA ILE A 61 26.07 -5.52 3.79
C ILE A 61 26.05 -4.00 3.83
N THR A 62 25.10 -3.40 3.13
CA THR A 62 24.96 -1.95 3.01
C THR A 62 23.76 -1.49 3.86
N PRO A 63 23.99 -0.83 5.00
CA PRO A 63 22.92 -0.35 5.87
C PRO A 63 22.25 0.88 5.24
N LYS A 64 20.92 0.92 5.18
CA LYS A 64 20.19 2.12 4.74
C LYS A 64 20.31 3.27 5.76
N HIS A 65 20.38 2.92 7.05
CA HIS A 65 20.46 3.87 8.17
C HIS A 65 21.62 3.57 9.14
N ASP A 66 21.83 4.48 10.09
CA ASP A 66 22.82 4.34 11.16
C ASP A 66 22.28 3.39 12.25
N ILE A 67 22.68 2.11 12.21
CA ILE A 67 22.24 1.09 13.16
C ILE A 67 23.30 0.90 14.26
N PRO A 68 22.98 1.11 15.55
CA PRO A 68 23.97 0.99 16.64
C PRO A 68 24.48 -0.44 16.82
N ASP A 69 23.59 -1.44 16.68
CA ASP A 69 23.85 -2.85 16.96
C ASP A 69 23.36 -3.74 15.80
N ALA A 70 23.98 -3.59 14.64
CA ALA A 70 23.70 -4.44 13.48
C ALA A 70 24.36 -5.82 13.68
N THR A 71 23.55 -6.87 13.67
CA THR A 71 23.99 -8.26 13.77
C THR A 71 23.98 -8.91 12.40
N THR A 72 25.16 -9.32 11.94
CA THR A 72 25.34 -10.19 10.78
C THR A 72 25.43 -11.64 11.22
N ILE A 73 24.68 -12.52 10.57
CA ILE A 73 24.76 -13.97 10.70
C ILE A 73 25.06 -14.55 9.31
N ILE A 74 26.06 -15.42 9.20
CA ILE A 74 26.37 -16.19 7.98
C ILE A 74 26.29 -17.66 8.35
N GLU A 75 25.50 -18.43 7.61
CA GLU A 75 25.21 -19.83 7.89
C GLU A 75 25.58 -20.69 6.69
N LEU A 76 26.46 -21.67 6.93
CA LEU A 76 26.84 -22.67 5.95
C LEU A 76 26.09 -23.97 6.26
N PRO A 77 25.41 -24.60 5.27
CA PRO A 77 24.79 -25.90 5.44
C PRO A 77 25.86 -26.99 5.55
N GLU A 78 25.48 -28.19 5.99
CA GLU A 78 26.43 -29.30 6.27
C GLU A 78 27.28 -29.78 5.07
N THR A 79 26.92 -29.44 3.84
CA THR A 79 27.74 -29.66 2.62
C THR A 79 28.95 -28.71 2.53
N LEU A 80 28.97 -27.64 3.33
CA LEU A 80 30.01 -26.63 3.44
C LEU A 80 30.47 -26.45 4.91
N ARG A 81 31.66 -25.89 5.12
CA ARG A 81 32.14 -25.43 6.44
C ARG A 81 33.08 -24.26 6.32
N TRP A 82 33.34 -23.54 7.41
CA TRP A 82 34.42 -22.57 7.46
C TRP A 82 35.78 -23.28 7.49
N ALA A 83 36.60 -23.04 6.46
CA ALA A 83 38.05 -23.21 6.53
C ALA A 83 38.66 -22.04 7.33
N THR A 84 38.26 -20.83 6.97
CA THR A 84 38.62 -19.59 7.66
C THR A 84 37.38 -18.71 7.77
N PRO A 85 36.76 -18.55 8.95
CA PRO A 85 35.62 -17.64 9.10
C PRO A 85 36.06 -16.19 8.88
N PRO A 86 35.15 -15.27 8.48
CA PRO A 86 35.54 -13.91 8.19
C PRO A 86 36.07 -13.16 9.41
N ALA A 87 37.03 -12.26 9.18
CA ALA A 87 37.74 -11.59 10.27
C ALA A 87 36.80 -10.84 11.23
N GLY A 88 36.89 -11.19 12.53
CA GLY A 88 36.08 -10.61 13.59
C GLY A 88 34.69 -11.23 13.78
N LEU A 89 34.30 -12.26 13.03
CA LEU A 89 33.10 -13.05 13.33
C LEU A 89 33.43 -14.18 14.31
N THR A 90 32.54 -14.40 15.28
CA THR A 90 32.57 -15.57 16.16
C THR A 90 31.94 -16.75 15.43
N ARG A 91 32.70 -17.83 15.25
CA ARG A 91 32.21 -19.10 14.69
C ARG A 91 31.63 -19.98 15.79
N ALA A 92 30.48 -20.60 15.52
CA ALA A 92 29.88 -21.63 16.36
C ALA A 92 29.10 -22.64 15.51
N ALA A 93 29.05 -23.90 15.97
CA ALA A 93 28.05 -24.84 15.46
C ALA A 93 26.65 -24.39 15.92
N ALA A 94 25.68 -24.43 15.03
CA ALA A 94 24.28 -24.08 15.31
C ALA A 94 23.33 -24.99 14.52
N THR A 95 22.03 -24.74 14.64
CA THR A 95 21.00 -25.41 13.84
C THR A 95 20.02 -24.38 13.26
N ILE A 96 19.45 -24.72 12.10
CA ILE A 96 18.25 -24.09 11.53
C ILE A 96 17.16 -25.18 11.55
N GLY A 97 16.19 -25.04 12.45
CA GLY A 97 15.25 -26.13 12.72
C GLY A 97 15.97 -27.38 13.24
N ARG A 98 16.03 -28.44 12.42
CA ARG A 98 16.78 -29.69 12.71
C ARG A 98 18.11 -29.81 11.95
N SER A 99 18.37 -28.95 10.97
CA SER A 99 19.56 -29.05 10.12
C SER A 99 20.76 -28.39 10.80
N PRO A 100 21.92 -29.07 10.91
CA PRO A 100 23.14 -28.47 11.46
C PRO A 100 23.73 -27.45 10.48
N VAL A 101 24.25 -26.34 11.01
CA VAL A 101 24.93 -25.29 10.24
C VAL A 101 26.22 -24.82 10.94
N ASP A 102 27.21 -24.44 10.14
CA ASP A 102 28.45 -23.83 10.61
C ASP A 102 28.31 -22.30 10.55
N ARG A 103 27.87 -21.72 11.67
CA ARG A 103 27.46 -20.32 11.78
C ARG A 103 28.65 -19.42 12.13
N ALA A 104 28.73 -18.26 11.48
CA ALA A 104 29.60 -17.16 11.87
C ALA A 104 28.76 -15.91 12.15
N THR A 105 29.00 -15.22 13.27
CA THR A 105 28.15 -14.10 13.72
C THR A 105 29.00 -12.94 14.23
N ARG A 106 28.54 -11.71 13.98
CA ARG A 106 29.13 -10.49 14.56
C ARG A 106 28.06 -9.42 14.73
N THR A 107 28.08 -8.73 15.87
CA THR A 107 27.32 -7.48 16.08
C THR A 107 28.28 -6.31 16.04
N LEU A 108 27.95 -5.24 15.31
CA LEU A 108 28.74 -4.02 15.23
C LEU A 108 27.87 -2.81 14.85
N ARG A 109 28.39 -1.59 15.10
CA ARG A 109 27.73 -0.36 14.64
C ARG A 109 27.88 -0.19 13.14
N ALA A 110 26.76 -0.29 12.45
CA ALA A 110 26.65 -0.05 11.02
C ALA A 110 26.34 1.43 10.74
N ARG A 111 26.89 1.97 9.66
CA ARG A 111 26.70 3.37 9.28
C ARG A 111 25.92 3.46 7.98
N ALA A 112 25.00 4.43 7.89
CA ALA A 112 24.18 4.64 6.70
C ALA A 112 25.06 4.73 5.44
N ASN A 113 24.69 3.97 4.41
CA ASN A 113 25.36 3.92 3.10
C ASN A 113 26.87 3.62 3.15
N ARG A 114 27.34 2.94 4.20
CA ARG A 114 28.72 2.43 4.27
C ARG A 114 28.73 0.90 4.28
N PRO A 115 29.07 0.25 3.15
CA PRO A 115 29.13 -1.20 3.07
C PRO A 115 30.08 -1.80 4.09
N ILE A 116 29.60 -2.83 4.79
CA ILE A 116 30.40 -3.69 5.66
C ILE A 116 30.72 -4.95 4.87
N ARG A 117 32.01 -5.17 4.63
CA ARG A 117 32.50 -6.30 3.84
C ARG A 117 33.12 -7.37 4.73
N TYR A 118 32.67 -8.60 4.55
CA TYR A 118 33.22 -9.79 5.19
C TYR A 118 33.77 -10.73 4.13
N GLU A 119 35.00 -11.20 4.32
CA GLU A 119 35.63 -12.17 3.43
C GLU A 119 36.13 -13.36 4.25
N GLY A 120 35.77 -14.57 3.83
CA GLY A 120 36.17 -15.82 4.48
C GLY A 120 36.40 -16.93 3.47
N LEU A 121 36.98 -18.05 3.91
CA LEU A 121 37.17 -19.25 3.11
C LEU A 121 36.19 -20.33 3.54
N VAL A 122 35.32 -20.75 2.62
CA VAL A 122 34.44 -21.90 2.78
C VAL A 122 35.12 -23.13 2.18
N ALA A 123 34.97 -24.29 2.82
CA ALA A 123 35.43 -25.58 2.31
C ALA A 123 34.21 -26.45 1.99
N ALA A 124 34.22 -27.09 0.83
CA ALA A 124 33.26 -28.13 0.49
C ALA A 124 33.65 -29.45 1.18
N VAL A 125 32.70 -30.07 1.88
CA VAL A 125 32.95 -31.29 2.68
C VAL A 125 32.24 -32.53 2.16
N THR A 126 31.05 -32.37 1.57
CA THR A 126 30.22 -33.48 1.09
C THR A 126 29.55 -33.05 -0.22
N PRO A 127 29.40 -33.94 -1.23
CA PRO A 127 28.66 -33.60 -2.43
C PRO A 127 27.19 -33.32 -2.12
N GLY A 128 26.58 -32.42 -2.89
CA GLY A 128 25.17 -32.04 -2.77
C GLY A 128 24.92 -30.56 -3.06
N PRO A 129 23.64 -30.14 -3.13
CA PRO A 129 23.30 -28.73 -3.15
C PRO A 129 23.70 -28.06 -1.82
N ALA A 130 23.99 -26.76 -1.89
CA ALA A 130 24.30 -25.94 -0.74
C ALA A 130 23.77 -24.51 -0.94
N SER A 131 23.01 -24.01 0.03
CA SER A 131 22.58 -22.61 0.11
C SER A 131 23.31 -21.90 1.25
N ILE A 132 24.22 -20.98 0.94
CA ILE A 132 24.83 -20.10 1.94
C ILE A 132 23.82 -19.02 2.28
N ARG A 133 23.34 -18.98 3.53
CA ARG A 133 22.42 -17.94 4.01
C ARG A 133 23.20 -16.86 4.74
N VAL A 134 22.89 -15.61 4.44
CA VAL A 134 23.34 -14.43 5.20
C VAL A 134 22.10 -13.71 5.69
N GLN A 135 22.14 -13.25 6.94
CA GLN A 135 21.11 -12.42 7.54
C GLN A 135 21.76 -11.17 8.14
N ALA A 136 21.13 -10.02 7.94
CA ALA A 136 21.43 -8.76 8.60
C ALA A 136 20.19 -8.28 9.35
N ARG A 137 20.33 -8.00 10.64
CA ARG A 137 19.26 -7.45 11.47
C ARG A 137 19.79 -6.41 12.44
N ASP A 138 18.93 -5.50 12.87
CA ASP A 138 19.21 -4.67 14.03
C ASP A 138 18.80 -5.40 15.33
N GLY A 139 18.89 -4.72 16.47
CA GLY A 139 18.57 -5.30 17.78
C GLY A 139 17.06 -5.42 18.10
N ARG A 140 16.17 -4.96 17.22
CA ARG A 140 14.71 -5.00 17.40
C ARG A 140 14.15 -6.38 17.03
N PRO A 141 13.00 -6.79 17.60
CA PRO A 141 12.25 -7.94 17.10
C PRO A 141 11.70 -7.67 15.70
N GLY A 142 11.80 -8.65 14.80
CA GLY A 142 11.28 -8.57 13.44
C GLY A 142 12.05 -9.47 12.46
N PRO A 143 11.69 -9.47 11.16
CA PRO A 143 12.45 -10.19 10.14
C PRO A 143 13.84 -9.56 9.91
N SER A 144 14.73 -10.32 9.27
CA SER A 144 16.06 -9.87 8.85
C SER A 144 16.09 -9.58 7.35
N SER A 145 17.00 -8.69 6.94
CA SER A 145 17.39 -8.56 5.54
C SER A 145 18.29 -9.74 5.19
N ASP A 146 17.86 -10.57 4.24
CA ASP A 146 18.54 -11.83 3.92
C ASP A 146 19.23 -11.77 2.54
N GLY A 147 20.30 -12.56 2.39
CA GLY A 147 20.98 -12.78 1.12
C GLY A 147 21.39 -14.24 0.99
N LEU A 148 21.35 -14.79 -0.23
CA LEU A 148 21.55 -16.20 -0.50
C LEU A 148 22.54 -16.41 -1.65
N ALA A 149 23.38 -17.45 -1.55
CA ALA A 149 24.19 -17.93 -2.66
C ALA A 149 24.06 -19.46 -2.79
N TYR A 150 23.68 -19.93 -3.97
CA TYR A 150 23.50 -21.35 -4.29
C TYR A 150 24.73 -21.92 -4.99
N VAL A 151 25.17 -23.09 -4.53
CA VAL A 151 26.28 -23.83 -5.13
C VAL A 151 26.03 -25.33 -5.07
N THR A 152 26.36 -26.03 -6.16
CA THR A 152 26.31 -27.49 -6.25
C THR A 152 27.71 -28.02 -5.97
N VAL A 153 27.92 -28.60 -4.79
CA VAL A 153 29.17 -29.26 -4.45
C VAL A 153 29.22 -30.62 -5.14
N GLY A 154 30.16 -30.82 -6.06
CA GLY A 154 30.44 -32.14 -6.63
C GLY A 154 31.72 -32.76 -6.06
N ALA A 155 31.85 -34.08 -6.18
CA ALA A 155 32.99 -34.84 -5.67
C ALA A 155 34.33 -34.52 -6.38
N LYS A 156 34.29 -33.96 -7.60
CA LYS A 156 35.46 -33.61 -8.42
C LYS A 156 35.37 -32.22 -9.07
N SER A 157 34.16 -31.78 -9.38
CA SER A 157 33.84 -30.51 -10.03
C SER A 157 32.50 -29.99 -9.51
N SER A 158 32.39 -28.69 -9.30
CA SER A 158 31.20 -28.03 -8.76
C SER A 158 30.71 -26.95 -9.71
N ALA A 159 29.45 -26.53 -9.55
CA ALA A 159 28.82 -25.48 -10.34
C ALA A 159 28.15 -24.46 -9.42
N PHE A 160 28.00 -23.22 -9.88
CA PHE A 160 27.10 -22.25 -9.26
C PHE A 160 25.65 -22.59 -9.58
N GLY A 161 24.73 -22.15 -8.73
CA GLY A 161 23.35 -22.63 -8.76
C GLY A 161 23.24 -24.06 -8.23
N MET A 162 22.04 -24.62 -8.35
CA MET A 162 21.72 -26.00 -7.99
C MET A 162 21.78 -26.89 -9.24
N PRO A 163 21.99 -28.21 -9.12
CA PRO A 163 22.05 -29.05 -10.31
C PRO A 163 20.66 -29.12 -10.91
N ARG A 164 20.55 -28.87 -12.22
CA ARG A 164 19.37 -29.27 -12.97
C ARG A 164 19.36 -30.80 -12.96
N GLU A 165 18.43 -31.42 -12.23
CA GLU A 165 18.31 -32.87 -12.25
C GLU A 165 18.03 -33.32 -13.68
N SER A 166 18.84 -34.24 -14.21
CA SER A 166 18.57 -34.87 -15.49
C SER A 166 17.51 -35.96 -15.32
N ARG A 167 16.27 -35.57 -15.03
CA ARG A 167 15.13 -36.51 -15.01
C ARG A 167 14.62 -36.81 -16.41
N ALA A 168 14.00 -37.97 -16.53
CA ALA A 168 13.47 -38.48 -17.79
C ALA A 168 12.34 -37.57 -18.30
N ARG A 169 12.34 -37.33 -19.61
CA ARG A 169 11.29 -36.57 -20.31
C ARG A 169 9.93 -37.22 -20.07
N ARG A 170 8.98 -36.45 -19.50
CA ARG A 170 7.59 -36.90 -19.27
C ARG A 170 7.03 -37.43 -20.59
N THR A 171 6.65 -38.70 -20.61
CA THR A 171 5.93 -39.27 -21.76
C THR A 171 4.48 -38.79 -21.69
N GLU A 172 3.81 -38.69 -22.84
CA GLU A 172 2.54 -37.97 -22.99
C GLU A 172 1.46 -38.34 -21.96
N ARG A 173 0.61 -37.35 -21.66
CA ARG A 173 -0.52 -37.35 -20.73
C ARG A 173 -1.56 -38.43 -21.07
N SER A 174 -1.24 -39.69 -20.79
CA SER A 174 -2.21 -40.78 -20.78
C SER A 174 -3.25 -40.51 -19.69
N ALA A 175 -4.53 -40.73 -20.02
CA ALA A 175 -5.66 -40.41 -19.17
C ALA A 175 -5.77 -41.36 -17.96
N ALA A 176 -4.87 -41.21 -17.00
CA ALA A 176 -5.06 -41.73 -15.65
C ALA A 176 -6.21 -40.94 -15.01
N THR A 177 -7.30 -41.64 -14.70
CA THR A 177 -8.49 -41.07 -14.07
C THR A 177 -8.09 -40.30 -12.82
N SER A 178 -8.60 -39.08 -12.64
CA SER A 178 -8.51 -38.38 -11.36
C SER A 178 -9.09 -39.26 -10.26
N ALA A 179 -8.53 -39.19 -9.04
CA ALA A 179 -8.85 -40.09 -7.94
C ALA A 179 -10.35 -40.37 -7.83
N ALA A 180 -10.75 -41.58 -8.21
CA ALA A 180 -12.15 -41.99 -8.23
C ALA A 180 -12.71 -42.01 -6.81
N THR A 181 -14.03 -41.92 -6.69
CA THR A 181 -14.72 -42.09 -5.41
C THR A 181 -14.33 -43.45 -4.82
N SER A 182 -13.58 -43.45 -3.71
CA SER A 182 -12.88 -44.65 -3.20
C SER A 182 -13.80 -45.86 -3.11
N ALA A 183 -13.45 -46.94 -3.80
CA ALA A 183 -14.18 -48.19 -3.73
C ALA A 183 -13.96 -48.87 -2.37
N ALA A 184 -14.92 -49.72 -1.98
CA ALA A 184 -14.79 -50.50 -0.75
C ALA A 184 -13.66 -51.53 -0.90
N GLY A 185 -12.52 -51.26 -0.29
CA GLY A 185 -11.30 -52.08 -0.38
C GLY A 185 -10.06 -51.34 -0.89
N ASP A 186 -10.20 -50.10 -1.38
CA ASP A 186 -9.06 -49.28 -1.82
C ASP A 186 -8.13 -48.92 -0.64
N THR A 187 -6.83 -48.91 -0.90
CA THR A 187 -5.84 -48.31 -0.01
C THR A 187 -5.80 -46.81 -0.26
N CYS A 188 -5.88 -46.01 0.81
CA CYS A 188 -5.71 -44.57 0.78
C CYS A 188 -4.48 -44.15 1.59
N VAL A 189 -3.64 -43.32 0.99
CA VAL A 189 -2.61 -42.55 1.69
C VAL A 189 -3.06 -41.10 1.81
N GLN A 190 -2.59 -40.43 2.85
CA GLN A 190 -2.81 -39.00 3.06
C GLN A 190 -1.51 -38.34 3.54
N GLY A 191 -1.44 -37.02 3.49
CA GLY A 191 -0.26 -36.31 4.00
C GLY A 191 -0.32 -34.84 3.67
N ARG A 192 0.83 -34.17 3.78
CA ARG A 192 1.00 -32.78 3.39
C ARG A 192 2.22 -32.60 2.51
N VAL A 193 2.11 -31.75 1.50
CA VAL A 193 3.24 -31.20 0.73
C VAL A 193 3.61 -29.88 1.37
N THR A 194 4.85 -29.77 1.87
CA THR A 194 5.30 -28.58 2.62
C THR A 194 6.64 -28.04 2.16
N TYR A 195 6.83 -26.73 2.32
CA TYR A 195 8.06 -26.02 2.00
C TYR A 195 8.43 -25.03 3.12
N ALA A 196 9.69 -24.59 3.15
CA ALA A 196 10.09 -23.51 4.06
C ALA A 196 9.91 -22.14 3.39
N ARG A 197 9.25 -21.23 4.10
CA ARG A 197 9.09 -19.82 3.71
C ARG A 197 10.36 -19.02 4.00
N THR A 198 10.44 -17.80 3.48
CA THR A 198 11.55 -16.86 3.69
C THR A 198 11.79 -16.57 5.18
N ASP A 199 10.72 -16.40 5.96
CA ASP A 199 10.76 -16.22 7.43
C ASP A 199 11.19 -17.48 8.22
N GLY A 200 11.37 -18.62 7.54
CA GLY A 200 11.70 -19.91 8.15
C GLY A 200 10.50 -20.68 8.70
N SER A 201 9.28 -20.16 8.59
CA SER A 201 8.05 -20.90 8.87
C SER A 201 7.83 -22.00 7.81
N ILE A 202 6.97 -22.97 8.12
CA ILE A 202 6.60 -24.03 7.17
C ILE A 202 5.24 -23.69 6.56
N GLY A 203 5.21 -23.61 5.23
CA GLY A 203 3.98 -23.50 4.44
C GLY A 203 3.58 -24.85 3.87
N GLY A 204 2.28 -25.06 3.71
CA GLY A 204 1.78 -26.08 2.78
C GLY A 204 1.80 -25.52 1.37
N VAL A 205 2.01 -26.38 0.37
CA VAL A 205 1.95 -26.01 -1.05
C VAL A 205 0.52 -26.25 -1.54
N PRO A 206 -0.28 -25.22 -1.84
CA PRO A 206 -1.65 -25.39 -2.31
C PRO A 206 -1.69 -25.78 -3.80
N MET A 207 -2.66 -26.60 -4.20
CA MET A 207 -2.92 -26.99 -5.60
C MET A 207 -1.69 -27.51 -6.37
N ALA A 208 -0.85 -28.32 -5.73
CA ALA A 208 0.25 -29.03 -6.37
C ALA A 208 -0.19 -30.45 -6.79
N GLU A 209 0.20 -30.89 -7.99
CA GLU A 209 0.04 -32.28 -8.47
C GLU A 209 0.85 -33.23 -7.57
N VAL A 210 0.16 -34.22 -7.01
CA VAL A 210 0.71 -35.28 -6.15
C VAL A 210 0.43 -36.63 -6.80
N ASP A 211 1.48 -37.26 -7.31
CA ASP A 211 1.43 -38.59 -7.92
C ASP A 211 1.86 -39.66 -6.92
N ALA A 212 1.07 -40.73 -6.80
CA ALA A 212 1.50 -41.95 -6.11
C ALA A 212 2.03 -42.97 -7.11
N PHE A 213 3.17 -43.57 -6.77
CA PHE A 213 3.74 -44.69 -7.50
C PHE A 213 4.06 -45.84 -6.55
N ASP A 214 3.88 -47.06 -7.04
CA ASP A 214 4.53 -48.25 -6.52
C ASP A 214 5.95 -48.31 -7.10
N THR A 215 6.94 -48.73 -6.30
CA THR A 215 8.36 -48.78 -6.65
C THR A 215 9.02 -50.01 -6.04
N ASP A 216 8.75 -51.15 -6.67
CA ASP A 216 9.34 -52.44 -6.36
C ASP A 216 10.76 -52.60 -6.97
N THR A 217 11.29 -53.83 -6.96
CA THR A 217 12.60 -54.13 -7.60
C THR A 217 12.51 -54.33 -9.11
N ASN A 218 11.33 -54.43 -9.70
CA ASN A 218 11.11 -54.74 -11.11
C ASN A 218 10.63 -53.54 -11.95
N GLY A 219 10.16 -52.46 -11.33
CA GLY A 219 9.70 -51.27 -12.03
C GLY A 219 9.27 -50.10 -11.15
N ARG A 220 8.51 -49.19 -11.76
CA ARG A 220 7.82 -48.07 -11.10
C ARG A 220 6.46 -47.90 -11.75
N LEU A 221 5.38 -48.21 -11.05
CA LEU A 221 4.01 -48.19 -11.57
C LEU A 221 3.25 -46.99 -10.99
N LYS A 222 2.60 -46.18 -11.83
CA LYS A 222 1.76 -45.06 -11.34
C LYS A 222 0.42 -45.60 -10.82
N LEU A 223 0.13 -45.36 -9.55
CA LEU A 223 -1.08 -45.82 -8.85
C LEU A 223 -2.24 -44.84 -8.99
N GLY A 224 -1.94 -43.55 -8.99
CA GLY A 224 -2.94 -42.50 -9.09
C GLY A 224 -2.33 -41.12 -8.92
N TRP A 225 -3.18 -40.10 -8.89
CA TRP A 225 -2.79 -38.71 -8.65
C TRP A 225 -3.93 -37.92 -7.99
N THR A 226 -3.57 -36.83 -7.32
CA THR A 226 -4.49 -35.85 -6.72
C THR A 226 -3.84 -34.47 -6.70
N GLU A 227 -4.58 -33.43 -6.34
CA GLU A 227 -4.02 -32.11 -6.02
C GLU A 227 -4.07 -31.86 -4.50
N THR A 228 -3.20 -30.99 -3.99
CA THR A 228 -3.25 -30.55 -2.59
C THR A 228 -4.34 -29.49 -2.35
N ASP A 229 -4.93 -29.52 -1.16
CA ASP A 229 -5.82 -28.48 -0.64
C ASP A 229 -5.09 -27.16 -0.34
N ALA A 230 -5.85 -26.12 -0.01
CA ALA A 230 -5.37 -24.78 0.36
C ALA A 230 -4.32 -24.73 1.50
N SER A 231 -4.17 -25.81 2.27
CA SER A 231 -3.22 -25.98 3.37
C SER A 231 -2.06 -26.91 3.03
N GLY A 232 -1.97 -27.37 1.78
CA GLY A 232 -1.02 -28.37 1.30
C GLY A 232 -1.37 -29.81 1.68
N GLY A 233 -2.55 -30.08 2.24
CA GLY A 233 -3.01 -31.43 2.57
C GLY A 233 -3.46 -32.20 1.33
N TYR A 234 -3.28 -33.52 1.30
CA TYR A 234 -3.76 -34.37 0.22
C TYR A 234 -4.26 -35.72 0.72
N ARG A 235 -5.11 -36.37 -0.09
CA ARG A 235 -5.53 -37.76 0.06
C ARG A 235 -5.64 -38.40 -1.32
N LEU A 236 -5.05 -39.58 -1.47
CA LEU A 236 -4.95 -40.32 -2.72
C LEU A 236 -5.28 -41.79 -2.44
N CYS A 237 -6.21 -42.38 -3.21
CA CYS A 237 -6.65 -43.77 -3.05
C CYS A 237 -6.40 -44.58 -4.33
N PHE A 238 -6.05 -45.86 -4.18
CA PHE A 238 -5.69 -46.79 -5.26
C PHE A 238 -5.98 -48.25 -4.86
N PRO A 239 -6.02 -49.20 -5.82
CA PRO A 239 -6.11 -50.63 -5.52
C PRO A 239 -4.95 -51.10 -4.64
N GLY A 240 -5.26 -51.67 -3.47
CA GLY A 240 -4.28 -51.88 -2.41
C GLY A 240 -3.41 -53.15 -2.47
N THR A 241 -3.49 -53.95 -3.54
CA THR A 241 -2.90 -55.30 -3.60
C THR A 241 -1.94 -55.46 -4.78
N GLU A 242 -0.66 -55.73 -4.51
CA GLU A 242 0.30 -56.29 -5.47
C GLU A 242 0.01 -57.78 -5.82
N GLU A 243 0.71 -58.33 -6.82
CA GLU A 243 0.54 -59.74 -7.25
C GLU A 243 0.97 -60.78 -6.19
N ASP A 244 1.83 -60.41 -5.24
CA ASP A 244 2.32 -61.29 -4.17
C ASP A 244 1.56 -61.13 -2.83
N GLY A 245 0.80 -60.04 -2.69
CA GLY A 245 -0.11 -59.76 -1.58
C GLY A 245 0.51 -59.13 -0.33
N THR A 246 1.70 -58.55 -0.40
CA THR A 246 2.39 -57.91 0.76
C THR A 246 1.87 -56.52 1.09
N GLY A 247 1.57 -55.70 0.08
CA GLY A 247 1.15 -54.31 0.23
C GLY A 247 1.39 -53.56 -1.08
N GLN A 248 1.58 -52.24 -1.01
CA GLN A 248 2.08 -51.42 -2.12
C GLN A 248 3.31 -50.63 -1.63
N ASP A 249 4.41 -50.62 -2.38
CA ASP A 249 5.63 -49.85 -2.03
C ASP A 249 5.51 -48.38 -2.45
N VAL A 250 4.71 -47.61 -1.72
CA VAL A 250 4.24 -46.28 -2.13
C VAL A 250 5.32 -45.20 -1.98
N VAL A 251 5.74 -44.63 -3.11
CA VAL A 251 6.46 -43.35 -3.19
C VAL A 251 5.56 -42.24 -3.74
N ILE A 252 5.69 -41.05 -3.19
CA ILE A 252 4.95 -39.85 -3.59
C ILE A 252 5.87 -38.94 -4.39
N GLU A 253 5.49 -38.56 -5.60
CA GLU A 253 6.15 -37.53 -6.41
C GLU A 253 5.28 -36.28 -6.47
N VAL A 254 5.88 -35.11 -6.35
CA VAL A 254 5.18 -33.82 -6.27
C VAL A 254 5.66 -32.87 -7.36
N SER A 255 4.74 -32.09 -7.93
CA SER A 255 5.01 -31.11 -8.98
C SER A 255 4.26 -29.79 -8.74
N PRO A 256 4.88 -28.61 -9.00
CA PRO A 256 4.24 -27.30 -8.87
C PRO A 256 3.40 -26.99 -10.12
N VAL A 257 2.40 -27.81 -10.40
CA VAL A 257 1.52 -27.73 -11.58
C VAL A 257 0.08 -28.05 -11.19
N ASN A 258 -0.86 -27.32 -11.80
CA ASN A 258 -2.29 -27.64 -11.83
C ASN A 258 -2.91 -27.15 -13.16
N LEU A 259 -4.24 -27.03 -13.22
CA LEU A 259 -4.97 -26.56 -14.41
C LEU A 259 -4.79 -25.06 -14.71
N TYR A 260 -4.45 -24.24 -13.71
CA TYR A 260 -4.49 -22.76 -13.78
C TYR A 260 -3.10 -22.12 -13.85
N TRP A 261 -2.06 -22.77 -13.32
CA TRP A 261 -0.66 -22.37 -13.52
C TRP A 261 0.31 -23.54 -13.38
N SER A 262 1.56 -23.32 -13.82
CA SER A 262 2.67 -24.26 -13.70
C SER A 262 3.99 -23.54 -13.45
N VAL A 263 4.92 -24.17 -12.73
CA VAL A 263 6.29 -23.68 -12.55
C VAL A 263 7.30 -24.64 -13.19
N GLY A 264 8.00 -24.17 -14.22
CA GLY A 264 9.01 -24.92 -14.98
C GLY A 264 10.37 -24.24 -15.02
N PHE A 265 11.41 -25.01 -15.34
CA PHE A 265 12.80 -24.53 -15.41
C PHE A 265 13.27 -24.13 -16.82
N SER A 266 12.40 -24.25 -17.83
CA SER A 266 12.64 -23.74 -19.18
C SER A 266 11.31 -23.50 -19.92
N GLU A 267 11.38 -22.86 -21.08
CA GLU A 267 10.22 -22.57 -21.96
C GLU A 267 9.58 -23.82 -22.61
N LYS A 268 10.10 -25.03 -22.34
CA LYS A 268 9.48 -26.28 -22.82
C LYS A 268 8.40 -26.75 -21.85
N ALA A 269 7.23 -27.09 -22.36
CA ALA A 269 6.11 -27.60 -21.56
C ALA A 269 6.44 -28.86 -20.72
N ASP A 270 7.41 -29.68 -21.14
CA ASP A 270 7.86 -30.87 -20.42
C ASP A 270 8.87 -30.57 -19.29
N ASP A 271 9.46 -29.36 -19.25
CA ASP A 271 10.57 -28.99 -18.35
C ASP A 271 10.03 -28.47 -16.99
N ILE A 272 9.22 -29.31 -16.33
CA ILE A 272 8.56 -29.07 -15.04
C ILE A 272 9.42 -29.60 -13.88
N TYR A 273 9.37 -28.93 -12.72
CA TYR A 273 9.98 -29.45 -11.49
C TYR A 273 9.22 -30.68 -10.96
N THR A 274 9.93 -31.78 -10.74
CA THR A 274 9.43 -32.99 -10.06
C THR A 274 10.38 -33.35 -8.93
N ASP A 275 9.85 -33.81 -7.80
CA ASP A 275 10.66 -34.39 -6.72
C ASP A 275 9.88 -35.48 -5.99
N ALA A 276 10.58 -36.49 -5.46
CA ALA A 276 9.98 -37.67 -4.86
C ALA A 276 10.37 -37.84 -3.39
N GLY A 277 9.43 -38.27 -2.57
CA GLY A 277 9.69 -38.67 -1.18
C GLY A 277 10.45 -39.99 -1.08
N THR A 278 10.68 -40.44 0.16
CA THR A 278 11.16 -41.80 0.41
C THR A 278 10.01 -42.79 0.24
N PRO A 279 10.21 -43.96 -0.42
CA PRO A 279 9.21 -45.02 -0.45
C PRO A 279 8.77 -45.44 0.95
N THR A 280 7.45 -45.60 1.13
CA THR A 280 6.83 -46.17 2.32
C THR A 280 6.47 -47.62 2.00
N PRO A 281 7.21 -48.61 2.53
CA PRO A 281 7.04 -49.99 2.10
C PRO A 281 5.76 -50.63 2.64
N ASP A 282 5.29 -51.67 1.95
CA ASP A 282 4.21 -52.56 2.39
C ASP A 282 2.93 -51.82 2.86
N VAL A 283 2.45 -50.82 2.12
CA VAL A 283 1.22 -50.09 2.52
C VAL A 283 0.00 -51.01 2.48
N ALA A 284 -0.45 -51.42 3.66
CA ALA A 284 -1.44 -52.48 3.85
C ALA A 284 -2.74 -52.28 3.03
N PRO A 285 -3.25 -53.34 2.35
CA PRO A 285 -4.48 -53.27 1.57
C PRO A 285 -5.68 -52.75 2.37
N GLY A 286 -6.45 -51.82 1.80
CA GLY A 286 -7.70 -51.32 2.39
C GLY A 286 -7.55 -50.38 3.59
N THR A 287 -6.33 -49.91 3.89
CA THR A 287 -6.10 -48.91 4.95
C THR A 287 -6.43 -47.49 4.48
N SER A 288 -6.72 -46.59 5.42
CA SER A 288 -6.79 -45.14 5.17
C SER A 288 -6.02 -44.31 6.20
N THR A 289 -5.12 -44.93 6.97
CA THR A 289 -4.42 -44.29 8.10
C THR A 289 -2.96 -43.97 7.79
N THR A 290 -2.44 -44.41 6.65
CA THR A 290 -1.03 -44.21 6.27
C THR A 290 -0.78 -42.74 5.93
N VAL A 291 0.14 -42.12 6.66
CA VAL A 291 0.54 -40.72 6.46
C VAL A 291 1.91 -40.67 5.80
N ILE A 292 1.99 -40.04 4.62
CA ILE A 292 3.22 -39.85 3.86
C ILE A 292 3.37 -38.35 3.58
N ASP A 293 4.07 -37.63 4.47
CA ASP A 293 4.35 -36.21 4.27
C ASP A 293 5.52 -36.01 3.31
N TYR A 294 5.34 -35.14 2.30
CA TYR A 294 6.45 -34.60 1.52
C TYR A 294 6.88 -33.25 2.10
N ARG A 295 8.18 -33.05 2.25
CA ARG A 295 8.76 -31.74 2.56
C ARG A 295 9.92 -31.45 1.61
N SER A 296 9.89 -30.29 0.96
CA SER A 296 10.99 -29.87 0.10
C SER A 296 12.26 -29.73 0.93
N THR A 297 13.33 -30.39 0.52
CA THR A 297 14.66 -30.23 1.13
C THR A 297 15.06 -28.76 1.08
N SER A 298 15.55 -28.21 2.19
CA SER A 298 15.92 -26.79 2.23
C SER A 298 17.14 -26.53 1.36
N GLY A 299 17.07 -25.52 0.50
CA GLY A 299 18.08 -25.28 -0.52
C GLY A 299 18.02 -26.30 -1.68
N HIS A 300 16.83 -26.83 -1.99
CA HIS A 300 16.54 -27.58 -3.22
C HIS A 300 15.73 -26.69 -4.20
N PRO A 301 15.85 -26.84 -5.54
CA PRO A 301 15.10 -25.99 -6.49
C PRO A 301 13.59 -26.05 -6.30
N MET A 302 13.08 -27.21 -5.88
CA MET A 302 11.67 -27.41 -5.57
C MET A 302 11.15 -26.47 -4.45
N GLU A 303 11.99 -26.08 -3.49
CA GLU A 303 11.60 -25.09 -2.46
C GLU A 303 11.31 -23.71 -3.08
N GLY A 304 12.13 -23.30 -4.05
CA GLY A 304 11.92 -22.06 -4.80
C GLY A 304 10.68 -22.14 -5.70
N ALA A 305 10.54 -23.24 -6.44
CA ALA A 305 9.37 -23.47 -7.29
C ALA A 305 8.06 -23.48 -6.49
N PHE A 306 8.05 -24.06 -5.29
CA PHE A 306 6.88 -24.05 -4.40
C PHE A 306 6.57 -22.69 -3.79
N ARG A 307 7.56 -21.82 -3.56
CA ARG A 307 7.31 -20.42 -3.18
C ARG A 307 6.57 -19.67 -4.28
N LEU A 308 7.04 -19.79 -5.52
CA LEU A 308 6.44 -19.16 -6.70
C LEU A 308 5.04 -19.72 -6.99
N HIS A 309 4.87 -21.03 -6.88
CA HIS A 309 3.57 -21.70 -7.02
C HIS A 309 2.57 -21.25 -5.95
N SER A 310 3.02 -21.04 -4.71
CA SER A 310 2.15 -20.55 -3.62
C SER A 310 1.77 -19.08 -3.82
N ALA A 311 2.68 -18.23 -4.29
CA ALA A 311 2.37 -16.83 -4.64
C ALA A 311 1.38 -16.74 -5.82
N ALA A 312 1.48 -17.65 -6.79
CA ALA A 312 0.51 -17.76 -7.87
C ALA A 312 -0.88 -18.19 -7.37
N TYR A 313 -0.95 -19.14 -6.42
CA TYR A 313 -2.19 -19.50 -5.73
C TYR A 313 -2.79 -18.33 -4.94
N ASP A 314 -1.99 -17.58 -4.20
CA ASP A 314 -2.48 -16.44 -3.41
C ASP A 314 -3.11 -15.38 -4.35
N THR A 315 -2.47 -15.09 -5.48
CA THR A 315 -3.00 -14.20 -6.54
C THR A 315 -4.28 -14.76 -7.17
N TRP A 316 -4.27 -16.05 -7.56
CA TRP A 316 -5.42 -16.72 -8.15
C TRP A 316 -6.64 -16.65 -7.23
N LYS A 317 -6.46 -17.03 -5.96
CA LYS A 317 -7.52 -17.05 -4.94
C LYS A 317 -8.04 -15.65 -4.64
N ALA A 318 -7.17 -14.64 -4.58
CA ALA A 318 -7.59 -13.27 -4.37
C ALA A 318 -8.42 -12.78 -5.56
N TYR A 319 -7.89 -12.91 -6.78
CA TYR A 319 -8.54 -12.45 -8.00
C TYR A 319 -9.86 -13.17 -8.29
N THR A 320 -9.94 -14.50 -8.15
CA THR A 320 -11.19 -15.24 -8.32
C THR A 320 -12.22 -14.93 -7.23
N GLY A 321 -11.76 -14.58 -6.02
CA GLY A 321 -12.62 -14.00 -4.98
C GLY A 321 -13.26 -12.68 -5.41
N TRP A 322 -12.55 -11.83 -6.15
CA TRP A 322 -13.04 -10.54 -6.63
C TRP A 322 -14.00 -10.65 -7.83
N LEU A 323 -13.92 -11.72 -8.63
CA LEU A 323 -14.75 -11.87 -9.84
C LEU A 323 -16.26 -11.93 -9.56
N ASN A 324 -16.69 -12.23 -8.32
CA ASN A 324 -18.10 -12.30 -7.90
C ASN A 324 -19.00 -13.24 -8.75
N GLU A 325 -18.38 -14.12 -9.55
CA GLU A 325 -19.05 -15.12 -10.39
C GLU A 325 -18.64 -16.54 -9.96
N PRO A 326 -19.55 -17.36 -9.42
CA PRO A 326 -19.22 -18.67 -8.84
C PRO A 326 -19.23 -19.81 -9.88
N ALA A 327 -19.03 -19.50 -11.18
CA ALA A 327 -19.37 -20.42 -12.27
C ALA A 327 -18.23 -21.37 -12.67
N ASP A 328 -16.99 -20.89 -12.70
CA ASP A 328 -15.79 -21.67 -12.96
C ASP A 328 -14.57 -21.05 -12.25
N ASP A 329 -13.69 -21.92 -11.73
CA ASP A 329 -12.43 -21.56 -11.03
C ASP A 329 -11.36 -20.95 -11.97
N CYS A 330 -11.75 -20.56 -13.19
CA CYS A 330 -10.86 -19.94 -14.18
C CYS A 330 -10.45 -18.52 -13.76
N TRP A 331 -9.29 -18.07 -14.25
CA TRP A 331 -8.87 -16.66 -14.17
C TRP A 331 -9.78 -15.67 -14.93
N LYS A 332 -10.83 -16.16 -15.59
CA LYS A 332 -11.78 -15.38 -16.38
C LYS A 332 -13.11 -16.15 -16.42
N PRO A 333 -14.24 -15.57 -15.95
CA PRO A 333 -15.49 -16.29 -15.83
C PRO A 333 -16.07 -16.78 -17.16
N GLY A 334 -16.72 -17.94 -17.12
CA GLY A 334 -17.50 -18.51 -18.22
C GLY A 334 -16.67 -19.16 -19.33
N GLU A 335 -15.37 -19.37 -19.12
CA GLU A 335 -14.51 -20.06 -20.08
C GLU A 335 -14.50 -21.58 -19.88
N GLN A 336 -15.06 -22.32 -20.82
CA GLN A 336 -15.09 -23.80 -20.83
C GLN A 336 -13.70 -24.47 -20.76
N ASN A 337 -12.62 -23.74 -21.05
CA ASN A 337 -11.24 -24.22 -20.97
C ASN A 337 -10.36 -23.10 -20.41
N CYS A 338 -10.18 -23.05 -19.09
CA CYS A 338 -9.31 -22.07 -18.43
C CYS A 338 -7.92 -22.06 -19.08
N GLN A 339 -7.37 -20.86 -19.33
CA GLN A 339 -5.98 -20.72 -19.74
C GLN A 339 -5.04 -20.81 -18.53
N SER A 340 -3.85 -21.38 -18.74
CA SER A 340 -2.86 -21.63 -17.69
C SER A 340 -1.66 -20.70 -17.83
N ALA A 341 -1.23 -20.08 -16.72
CA ALA A 341 0.00 -19.28 -16.67
C ALA A 341 1.24 -20.17 -16.50
N THR A 342 2.27 -19.97 -17.33
CA THR A 342 3.53 -20.73 -17.24
C THR A 342 4.64 -19.88 -16.64
N LEU A 343 4.99 -20.13 -15.37
CA LEU A 343 6.08 -19.46 -14.68
C LEU A 343 7.40 -20.18 -14.98
N ILE A 344 8.33 -19.50 -15.65
CA ILE A 344 9.63 -20.04 -16.07
C ILE A 344 10.71 -19.46 -15.17
N TRP A 345 11.15 -20.26 -14.19
CA TRP A 345 12.14 -19.89 -13.18
C TRP A 345 13.18 -20.99 -13.02
N ALA A 346 14.45 -20.61 -12.83
CA ALA A 346 15.48 -21.56 -12.40
C ALA A 346 16.50 -20.87 -11.48
N PRO A 347 17.12 -21.58 -10.53
CA PRO A 347 18.08 -21.02 -9.57
C PRO A 347 19.41 -20.57 -10.20
N ASP A 348 19.59 -20.78 -11.50
CA ASP A 348 20.73 -20.34 -12.32
C ASP A 348 20.31 -19.36 -13.43
N LYS A 349 19.03 -18.98 -13.51
CA LYS A 349 18.48 -18.08 -14.53
C LYS A 349 18.68 -16.63 -14.11
N VAL A 350 19.60 -15.94 -14.78
CA VAL A 350 19.85 -14.51 -14.58
C VAL A 350 19.18 -13.71 -15.70
N LEU A 351 18.28 -12.80 -15.33
CA LEU A 351 17.63 -11.82 -16.19
C LEU A 351 18.02 -10.40 -15.74
N SER A 352 17.82 -9.41 -16.62
CA SER A 352 17.92 -7.99 -16.22
C SER A 352 16.67 -7.47 -15.50
N ARG A 353 15.55 -8.18 -15.67
CA ARG A 353 14.26 -8.02 -14.99
C ARG A 353 13.42 -9.27 -15.24
N SER A 354 12.47 -9.55 -14.36
CA SER A 354 11.33 -10.42 -14.68
C SER A 354 10.41 -9.75 -15.73
N TYR A 355 9.64 -10.56 -16.46
CA TYR A 355 8.67 -10.07 -17.44
C TYR A 355 7.63 -11.11 -17.89
N TYR A 356 6.43 -10.61 -18.18
CA TYR A 356 5.34 -11.32 -18.87
C TYR A 356 5.51 -11.35 -20.40
N CYS A 357 5.14 -12.46 -21.02
CA CYS A 357 5.12 -12.69 -22.46
C CYS A 357 3.69 -12.66 -23.04
N ALA A 358 3.32 -11.54 -23.66
CA ALA A 358 2.04 -11.38 -24.36
C ALA A 358 1.93 -12.13 -25.72
N GLY A 359 3.02 -12.74 -26.19
CA GLY A 359 3.04 -13.43 -27.47
C GLY A 359 4.41 -14.05 -27.78
N ALA A 360 4.46 -14.84 -28.86
CA ALA A 360 5.71 -15.43 -29.33
C ALA A 360 6.60 -14.36 -29.99
N GLY A 361 7.88 -14.34 -29.63
CA GLY A 361 8.89 -13.37 -30.05
C GLY A 361 10.30 -13.95 -30.00
N THR A 362 11.32 -13.08 -29.94
CA THR A 362 12.73 -13.52 -29.82
C THR A 362 13.04 -14.16 -28.46
N ASP A 363 12.37 -13.68 -27.41
CA ASP A 363 12.65 -14.03 -26.00
C ASP A 363 11.47 -14.76 -25.33
N CYS A 364 10.41 -15.05 -26.08
CA CYS A 364 9.18 -15.71 -25.63
C CYS A 364 8.76 -16.77 -26.65
N ARG A 365 8.54 -18.02 -26.23
CA ARG A 365 8.04 -19.08 -27.13
C ARG A 365 6.53 -19.06 -27.30
N GLY A 366 5.80 -18.56 -26.32
CA GLY A 366 4.35 -18.53 -26.30
C GLY A 366 3.81 -17.35 -25.52
N ARG A 367 2.51 -17.13 -25.68
CA ARG A 367 1.70 -16.26 -24.83
C ARG A 367 1.49 -16.93 -23.46
N PHE A 368 1.12 -16.16 -22.44
CA PHE A 368 0.89 -16.64 -21.07
C PHE A 368 2.13 -17.23 -20.39
N GLN A 369 3.34 -16.85 -20.81
CA GLN A 369 4.60 -17.20 -20.15
C GLN A 369 5.07 -16.04 -19.27
N ILE A 370 5.56 -16.33 -18.06
CA ILE A 370 6.18 -15.37 -17.14
C ILE A 370 7.63 -15.80 -16.95
N ASN A 371 8.57 -14.93 -17.27
CA ASN A 371 9.99 -15.19 -17.11
C ASN A 371 10.51 -14.54 -15.82
N LEU A 372 11.00 -15.35 -14.89
CA LEU A 372 11.46 -14.89 -13.58
C LEU A 372 12.99 -15.02 -13.42
N ASP A 373 13.61 -14.07 -12.72
CA ASP A 373 15.00 -14.17 -12.26
C ASP A 373 15.16 -15.17 -11.10
N ALA A 374 16.39 -15.68 -10.93
CA ALA A 374 16.77 -16.53 -9.81
C ALA A 374 16.57 -15.89 -8.41
N SER A 375 16.40 -14.57 -8.26
CA SER A 375 16.04 -13.92 -6.98
C SER A 375 14.56 -14.03 -6.60
N GLU A 376 13.66 -14.20 -7.57
CA GLU A 376 12.23 -13.88 -7.42
C GLU A 376 11.47 -14.78 -6.45
N HIS A 377 11.97 -15.97 -6.12
CA HIS A 377 11.41 -16.82 -5.06
C HIS A 377 11.64 -16.25 -3.64
N LEU A 378 12.26 -15.07 -3.56
CA LEU A 378 12.44 -14.26 -2.35
C LEU A 378 11.59 -12.98 -2.38
N GLU A 379 11.02 -12.62 -3.53
CA GLU A 379 10.36 -11.33 -3.78
C GLU A 379 8.84 -11.49 -3.69
N LYS A 380 8.19 -10.73 -2.81
CA LYS A 380 6.80 -11.00 -2.42
C LYS A 380 5.80 -10.74 -3.56
N MET A 381 6.00 -9.66 -4.30
CA MET A 381 4.98 -9.12 -5.22
C MET A 381 5.25 -9.33 -6.70
N THR A 382 6.45 -9.79 -7.11
CA THR A 382 6.77 -9.98 -8.54
C THR A 382 5.86 -11.01 -9.21
N VAL A 383 5.61 -12.17 -8.59
CA VAL A 383 4.70 -13.18 -9.17
C VAL A 383 3.26 -12.64 -9.33
N PRO A 384 2.64 -12.06 -8.29
CA PRO A 384 1.35 -11.38 -8.44
C PRO A 384 1.32 -10.26 -9.50
N HIS A 385 2.39 -9.46 -9.60
CA HIS A 385 2.53 -8.40 -10.60
C HIS A 385 2.48 -8.98 -12.02
N GLU A 386 3.36 -9.94 -12.33
CA GLU A 386 3.42 -10.57 -13.65
C GLU A 386 2.12 -11.37 -13.98
N LEU A 387 1.42 -11.85 -12.95
CA LEU A 387 0.08 -12.42 -13.09
C LEU A 387 -0.99 -11.35 -13.37
N GLY A 388 -0.84 -10.13 -12.89
CA GLY A 388 -1.67 -8.98 -13.29
C GLY A 388 -1.60 -8.71 -14.80
N HIS A 389 -0.42 -8.85 -15.41
CA HIS A 389 -0.26 -8.81 -16.87
C HIS A 389 -0.91 -9.99 -17.59
N PHE A 390 -0.74 -11.21 -17.07
CA PHE A 390 -1.43 -12.40 -17.58
C PHE A 390 -2.96 -12.22 -17.54
N ILE A 391 -3.50 -11.73 -16.42
CA ILE A 391 -4.93 -11.41 -16.22
C ILE A 391 -5.41 -10.39 -17.25
N MET A 392 -4.66 -9.31 -17.47
CA MET A 392 -5.00 -8.29 -18.48
C MET A 392 -5.05 -8.88 -19.89
N ASP A 393 -3.99 -9.59 -20.29
CA ASP A 393 -3.90 -10.21 -21.61
C ASP A 393 -5.03 -11.23 -21.82
N TYR A 394 -5.30 -12.08 -20.83
CA TYR A 394 -6.33 -13.11 -20.91
C TYR A 394 -7.75 -12.53 -20.96
N THR A 395 -8.06 -11.56 -20.08
CA THR A 395 -9.37 -10.89 -20.01
C THR A 395 -9.67 -10.14 -21.30
N TYR A 396 -8.72 -9.34 -21.80
CA TYR A 396 -8.90 -8.55 -23.02
C TYR A 396 -8.77 -9.38 -24.32
N GLY A 397 -8.32 -10.63 -24.23
CA GLY A 397 -8.05 -11.48 -25.38
C GLY A 397 -6.76 -11.14 -26.14
N ALA A 398 -6.15 -9.97 -25.87
CA ALA A 398 -4.79 -9.59 -26.23
C ALA A 398 -4.30 -8.45 -25.29
N MET A 399 -3.02 -8.49 -24.91
CA MET A 399 -2.34 -7.41 -24.20
C MET A 399 -2.40 -6.11 -25.04
N PRO A 400 -2.74 -4.95 -24.46
CA PRO A 400 -2.74 -3.68 -25.18
C PRO A 400 -1.38 -3.36 -25.81
N SER A 401 -1.40 -3.07 -27.11
CA SER A 401 -0.24 -2.75 -27.93
C SER A 401 0.32 -1.36 -27.59
N ASP A 402 1.56 -1.34 -27.14
CA ASP A 402 2.28 -0.20 -26.56
C ASP A 402 3.47 0.29 -27.41
N GLY A 403 3.87 -0.48 -28.43
CA GLY A 403 5.08 -0.22 -29.18
C GLY A 403 6.33 -0.44 -28.30
N THR A 404 7.34 0.44 -28.42
CA THR A 404 8.58 0.31 -27.64
C THR A 404 8.57 1.08 -26.31
N ALA A 405 7.42 1.63 -25.90
CA ALA A 405 7.36 2.61 -24.82
C ALA A 405 7.37 2.01 -23.39
N CYS A 406 6.76 0.83 -23.17
CA CYS A 406 6.69 0.20 -21.83
C CYS A 406 7.87 -0.75 -21.56
N GLY A 407 9.05 -0.44 -22.10
CA GLY A 407 10.22 -1.31 -21.96
C GLY A 407 10.85 -1.36 -20.56
N LYS A 408 10.30 -0.64 -19.57
CA LYS A 408 10.84 -0.49 -18.22
C LYS A 408 9.76 -0.07 -17.20
N HIS A 409 9.82 -0.69 -16.03
CA HIS A 409 9.10 -0.30 -14.82
C HIS A 409 9.65 0.99 -14.21
N TYR A 410 8.77 1.88 -13.75
CA TYR A 410 9.08 3.19 -13.21
C TYR A 410 8.03 3.71 -12.21
N MET A 411 7.95 3.07 -11.03
CA MET A 411 6.94 3.34 -9.99
C MET A 411 6.68 4.82 -9.70
N THR A 412 7.73 5.64 -9.69
CA THR A 412 7.69 7.07 -9.36
C THR A 412 8.11 8.01 -10.50
N THR A 413 8.38 7.50 -11.71
CA THR A 413 8.86 8.33 -12.83
C THR A 413 7.85 8.30 -13.98
N PRO A 414 7.45 9.47 -14.53
CA PRO A 414 6.46 9.51 -15.59
C PRO A 414 7.00 8.88 -16.88
N MET A 415 6.20 7.99 -17.45
CA MET A 415 6.45 7.38 -18.75
C MET A 415 6.01 8.29 -19.91
N ASN A 416 6.41 7.94 -21.13
CA ASN A 416 5.97 8.64 -22.33
C ASN A 416 4.54 8.28 -22.77
N SER A 417 3.80 7.50 -21.98
CA SER A 417 2.49 6.95 -22.35
C SER A 417 1.62 6.65 -21.12
N THR A 418 0.38 7.11 -21.14
CA THR A 418 -0.67 6.76 -20.16
C THR A 418 -1.06 5.28 -20.24
N LEU A 419 -0.93 4.65 -21.43
CA LEU A 419 -1.17 3.22 -21.61
C LEU A 419 -0.16 2.37 -20.82
N CYS A 420 1.11 2.78 -20.77
CA CYS A 420 2.10 2.04 -19.98
C CYS A 420 1.79 2.14 -18.49
N ALA A 421 1.50 3.36 -18.00
CA ALA A 421 1.10 3.58 -16.61
C ALA A 421 -0.16 2.79 -16.23
N TRP A 422 -1.10 2.63 -17.16
CA TRP A 422 -2.27 1.76 -16.99
C TRP A 422 -1.92 0.27 -16.91
N LYS A 423 -1.07 -0.23 -17.83
CA LYS A 423 -0.63 -1.64 -17.85
C LYS A 423 0.14 -2.03 -16.58
N GLU A 424 1.16 -1.26 -16.25
CA GLU A 424 2.02 -1.54 -15.10
C GLU A 424 1.25 -1.27 -13.80
N GLY A 425 0.56 -0.12 -13.68
CA GLY A 425 -0.19 0.25 -12.49
C GLY A 425 -1.36 -0.68 -12.15
N TRP A 426 -1.99 -1.31 -13.16
CA TRP A 426 -2.92 -2.42 -12.94
C TRP A 426 -2.23 -3.63 -12.31
N ALA A 427 -1.07 -4.03 -12.84
CA ALA A 427 -0.32 -5.17 -12.34
C ALA A 427 0.24 -4.91 -10.92
N ASP A 428 0.70 -3.70 -10.65
CA ASP A 428 1.12 -3.24 -9.32
C ASP A 428 -0.04 -3.26 -8.32
N TRP A 429 -1.23 -2.78 -8.73
CA TRP A 429 -2.45 -2.87 -7.91
C TRP A 429 -2.83 -4.31 -7.61
N VAL A 430 -2.89 -5.20 -8.62
CA VAL A 430 -3.16 -6.64 -8.41
C VAL A 430 -2.18 -7.22 -7.39
N ALA A 431 -0.90 -6.86 -7.48
CA ALA A 431 0.13 -7.37 -6.60
C ALA A 431 0.01 -6.91 -5.14
N VAL A 432 -0.31 -5.64 -4.92
CA VAL A 432 -0.52 -5.07 -3.58
C VAL A 432 -1.83 -5.56 -2.98
N GLN A 433 -2.92 -5.53 -3.75
CA GLN A 433 -4.26 -5.92 -3.32
C GLN A 433 -4.37 -7.41 -3.04
N THR A 434 -3.61 -8.27 -3.72
CA THR A 434 -3.50 -9.73 -3.43
C THR A 434 -3.16 -10.00 -1.97
N TYR A 435 -2.37 -9.14 -1.33
CA TYR A 435 -1.97 -9.28 0.06
C TYR A 435 -2.66 -8.30 1.02
N GLY A 436 -3.54 -7.43 0.53
CA GLY A 436 -4.21 -6.40 1.32
C GLY A 436 -3.25 -5.41 1.98
N GLU A 437 -2.16 -5.05 1.29
CA GLU A 437 -1.20 -4.03 1.74
C GLU A 437 -1.44 -2.68 1.05
N THR A 438 -0.63 -1.68 1.40
CA THR A 438 -0.60 -0.34 0.77
C THR A 438 0.75 -0.07 0.07
N HIS A 439 1.71 -1.01 0.20
CA HIS A 439 3.08 -0.86 -0.27
C HIS A 439 3.43 -1.93 -1.32
N TYR A 440 3.97 -1.52 -2.46
CA TYR A 440 4.59 -2.44 -3.42
C TYR A 440 5.94 -2.95 -2.89
N ARG A 441 6.18 -4.27 -2.89
CA ARG A 441 7.37 -4.90 -2.28
C ARG A 441 8.15 -5.82 -3.21
N TRP A 442 9.36 -5.40 -3.57
CA TRP A 442 10.31 -6.13 -4.39
C TRP A 442 11.66 -6.25 -3.66
N ALA A 443 12.25 -7.44 -3.67
CA ALA A 443 13.35 -7.83 -2.80
C ALA A 443 13.12 -7.40 -1.33
N THR A 444 14.02 -6.60 -0.75
CA THR A 444 13.82 -5.99 0.58
C THR A 444 13.09 -4.65 0.52
N SER A 445 13.02 -4.01 -0.65
CA SER A 445 12.47 -2.66 -0.80
C SER A 445 10.95 -2.66 -0.72
N ALA A 446 10.42 -1.56 -0.19
CA ALA A 446 9.00 -1.26 -0.22
C ALA A 446 8.81 0.17 -0.73
N LEU A 447 7.75 0.39 -1.50
CA LEU A 447 7.28 1.71 -1.89
C LEU A 447 5.81 1.84 -1.51
N ASP A 448 5.53 2.82 -0.66
CA ASP A 448 4.18 3.26 -0.34
C ASP A 448 3.48 3.80 -1.59
N LEU A 449 2.30 3.27 -1.91
CA LEU A 449 1.47 3.69 -3.04
C LEU A 449 0.28 4.56 -2.62
N GLU A 450 -0.07 4.61 -1.34
CA GLU A 450 -1.21 5.39 -0.82
C GLU A 450 -0.74 6.73 -0.22
N GLY A 451 0.28 6.75 0.66
CA GLY A 451 0.78 8.00 1.26
C GLY A 451 1.35 9.09 0.30
N PRO A 452 1.75 8.82 -0.97
CA PRO A 452 2.13 9.86 -1.91
C PRO A 452 0.98 10.81 -2.28
N ARG A 453 1.18 12.11 -2.08
CA ARG A 453 0.19 13.17 -2.32
C ARG A 453 0.72 14.24 -3.28
N TRP A 454 0.01 15.35 -3.49
CA TRP A 454 0.51 16.48 -4.30
C TRP A 454 1.89 16.93 -3.80
N TYR A 455 2.84 17.10 -4.73
CA TYR A 455 4.19 17.59 -4.44
C TYR A 455 5.00 16.72 -3.45
N SER A 456 4.61 15.45 -3.22
CA SER A 456 5.48 14.50 -2.50
C SER A 456 6.81 14.37 -3.22
N ASP A 457 7.92 14.47 -2.48
CA ASP A 457 9.27 14.41 -3.03
C ASP A 457 9.47 13.13 -3.85
N GLY A 458 9.96 13.30 -5.08
CA GLY A 458 10.19 12.19 -6.02
C GLY A 458 8.94 11.68 -6.75
N TRP A 459 7.75 12.22 -6.48
CA TRP A 459 6.51 11.84 -7.17
C TRP A 459 5.99 12.96 -8.11
N PRO A 460 5.61 12.64 -9.35
CA PRO A 460 5.00 13.61 -10.26
C PRO A 460 3.57 13.98 -9.83
N THR A 461 3.07 15.05 -10.44
CA THR A 461 1.73 15.62 -10.25
C THR A 461 1.13 16.07 -11.58
N GLY A 462 -0.19 16.16 -11.66
CA GLY A 462 -0.95 16.55 -12.85
C GLY A 462 -0.78 15.57 -14.01
N PRO A 463 -0.71 16.05 -15.27
CA PRO A 463 -0.67 15.18 -16.46
C PRO A 463 0.47 14.16 -16.52
N ASP A 464 1.54 14.33 -15.75
CA ASP A 464 2.63 13.35 -15.65
C ASP A 464 2.39 12.29 -14.57
N ALA A 465 1.59 12.59 -13.53
CA ALA A 465 1.13 11.57 -12.58
C ALA A 465 0.25 10.52 -13.27
N GLY A 466 -0.63 10.93 -14.21
CA GLY A 466 -1.39 10.01 -15.06
C GLY A 466 -0.55 9.14 -16.01
N LYS A 467 0.77 9.36 -16.09
CA LYS A 467 1.75 8.54 -16.81
C LYS A 467 2.68 7.78 -15.87
N THR A 468 2.35 7.68 -14.58
CA THR A 468 3.18 7.05 -13.56
C THR A 468 2.44 5.87 -12.97
N GLU A 469 2.99 4.66 -13.14
CA GLU A 469 2.36 3.39 -12.75
C GLU A 469 1.92 3.36 -11.28
N GLY A 470 2.75 3.84 -10.34
CA GLY A 470 2.41 3.87 -8.92
C GLY A 470 1.25 4.81 -8.57
N ARG A 471 1.05 5.89 -9.36
CA ARG A 471 -0.12 6.79 -9.21
C ARG A 471 -1.41 6.17 -9.74
N VAL A 472 -1.30 5.38 -10.80
CA VAL A 472 -2.44 4.62 -11.33
C VAL A 472 -2.82 3.50 -10.38
N ALA A 473 -1.82 2.79 -9.82
CA ALA A 473 -2.02 1.78 -8.79
C ALA A 473 -2.67 2.36 -7.53
N GLY A 474 -2.21 3.52 -7.05
CA GLY A 474 -2.84 4.26 -5.96
C GLY A 474 -4.32 4.56 -6.22
N VAL A 475 -4.69 5.12 -7.39
CA VAL A 475 -6.12 5.33 -7.72
C VAL A 475 -6.94 4.04 -7.67
N LEU A 476 -6.37 2.90 -8.04
CA LEU A 476 -7.06 1.62 -7.93
C LEU A 476 -7.13 1.11 -6.48
N LEU A 477 -6.18 1.46 -5.60
CA LEU A 477 -6.25 1.19 -4.17
C LEU A 477 -7.37 2.03 -3.52
N ASP A 478 -7.37 3.35 -3.67
CA ASP A 478 -8.39 4.28 -3.11
C ASP A 478 -9.83 3.86 -3.46
N LEU A 479 -10.04 3.27 -4.64
CA LEU A 479 -11.36 2.82 -5.09
C LEU A 479 -11.72 1.42 -4.58
N ALA A 480 -10.73 0.58 -4.28
CA ALA A 480 -10.91 -0.81 -3.88
C ALA A 480 -10.90 -1.02 -2.35
N ASP A 481 -10.26 -0.14 -1.60
CA ASP A 481 -10.03 -0.32 -0.18
C ASP A 481 -11.19 0.19 0.69
N SER A 482 -11.12 -0.04 2.01
CA SER A 482 -12.28 0.09 2.91
C SER A 482 -12.04 1.13 4.01
N GLY A 483 -12.16 2.40 3.63
CA GLY A 483 -11.95 3.55 4.51
C GLY A 483 -10.48 3.90 4.66
N PRO A 484 -10.16 5.03 5.32
CA PRO A 484 -8.92 5.75 5.13
C PRO A 484 -7.73 4.97 5.68
N ARG A 485 -7.07 4.17 4.83
CA ARG A 485 -5.91 3.36 5.23
C ARG A 485 -4.71 4.21 5.61
N ASP A 486 -4.49 5.33 4.91
CA ASP A 486 -3.60 6.41 5.36
C ASP A 486 -4.06 7.85 4.96
N GLU A 487 -5.25 8.03 4.36
CA GLU A 487 -5.63 9.28 3.67
C GLU A 487 -6.96 9.93 4.13
N PRO A 488 -6.98 11.21 4.59
CA PRO A 488 -8.16 11.75 5.30
C PRO A 488 -9.11 12.66 4.49
N TYR A 489 -8.83 12.98 3.22
CA TYR A 489 -9.50 14.10 2.52
C TYR A 489 -10.41 13.70 1.34
N TRP A 490 -9.92 12.82 0.45
CA TRP A 490 -10.55 12.49 -0.84
C TRP A 490 -10.78 10.99 -1.08
N ASP A 491 -10.47 10.13 -0.10
CA ASP A 491 -11.21 8.86 0.07
C ASP A 491 -12.67 9.22 0.40
N LEU A 492 -13.51 9.25 -0.64
CA LEU A 492 -14.93 9.60 -0.56
C LEU A 492 -15.83 8.34 -0.44
N GLY A 493 -15.25 7.15 -0.39
CA GLY A 493 -15.97 5.88 -0.23
C GLY A 493 -15.45 4.72 -1.09
N ILE A 494 -15.84 3.51 -0.69
CA ILE A 494 -15.41 2.24 -1.28
C ILE A 494 -16.27 1.80 -2.47
N LEU A 495 -15.64 1.28 -3.53
CA LEU A 495 -16.29 0.39 -4.52
C LEU A 495 -16.00 -1.10 -4.22
N GLY A 496 -14.80 -1.40 -3.71
CA GLY A 496 -14.32 -2.75 -3.46
C GLY A 496 -13.55 -3.32 -4.67
N PRO A 497 -12.60 -4.25 -4.47
CA PRO A 497 -11.88 -4.87 -5.58
C PRO A 497 -12.82 -5.59 -6.56
N GLU A 498 -13.97 -6.07 -6.09
CA GLU A 498 -15.00 -6.71 -6.92
C GLU A 498 -15.51 -5.77 -8.03
N ALA A 499 -15.81 -4.51 -7.68
CA ALA A 499 -16.31 -3.53 -8.63
C ALA A 499 -15.22 -3.06 -9.61
N ILE A 500 -13.96 -3.01 -9.17
CA ILE A 500 -12.80 -2.73 -10.02
C ILE A 500 -12.60 -3.84 -11.05
N VAL A 501 -12.67 -5.11 -10.64
CA VAL A 501 -12.53 -6.26 -11.54
C VAL A 501 -13.73 -6.38 -12.50
N ASP A 502 -14.96 -6.17 -12.03
CA ASP A 502 -16.16 -6.13 -12.88
C ASP A 502 -16.07 -5.01 -13.94
N ALA A 503 -15.61 -3.81 -13.57
CA ALA A 503 -15.35 -2.74 -14.54
C ALA A 503 -14.23 -3.09 -15.53
N PHE A 504 -13.15 -3.71 -15.04
CA PHE A 504 -12.02 -4.15 -15.86
C PHE A 504 -12.46 -5.17 -16.91
N GLY A 505 -13.32 -6.12 -16.55
CA GLY A 505 -13.85 -7.14 -17.48
C GLY A 505 -14.71 -6.58 -18.63
N LYS A 506 -15.26 -5.36 -18.50
CA LYS A 506 -16.20 -4.77 -19.49
C LYS A 506 -15.51 -4.17 -20.71
N VAL A 507 -14.27 -3.71 -20.60
CA VAL A 507 -13.56 -3.08 -21.73
C VAL A 507 -12.06 -3.31 -21.68
N ALA A 508 -11.44 -3.47 -22.85
CA ALA A 508 -10.00 -3.32 -23.01
C ALA A 508 -9.62 -1.83 -22.83
N ALA A 509 -9.41 -1.42 -21.58
CA ALA A 509 -9.03 -0.05 -21.24
C ALA A 509 -7.63 0.26 -21.80
N ARG A 510 -7.43 1.52 -22.21
CA ARG A 510 -6.21 1.97 -22.90
C ARG A 510 -5.40 3.00 -22.09
N ASP A 511 -5.99 3.47 -21.02
CA ASP A 511 -5.54 4.48 -20.07
C ASP A 511 -6.51 4.42 -18.87
N LEU A 512 -6.12 5.03 -17.75
CA LEU A 512 -6.95 5.08 -16.54
C LEU A 512 -8.29 5.79 -16.79
N ASP A 513 -8.32 6.88 -17.55
CA ASP A 513 -9.55 7.63 -17.85
C ASP A 513 -10.60 6.76 -18.57
N HIS A 514 -10.17 5.94 -19.55
CA HIS A 514 -11.04 5.00 -20.25
C HIS A 514 -11.57 3.92 -19.30
N PHE A 515 -10.74 3.39 -18.40
CA PHE A 515 -11.19 2.46 -17.35
C PHE A 515 -12.25 3.10 -16.44
N LEU A 516 -11.95 4.27 -15.85
CA LEU A 516 -12.84 4.95 -14.90
C LEU A 516 -14.21 5.29 -15.53
N SER A 517 -14.24 5.58 -16.84
CA SER A 517 -15.50 5.81 -17.58
C SER A 517 -16.47 4.61 -17.57
N THR A 518 -15.99 3.40 -17.27
CA THR A 518 -16.81 2.16 -17.24
C THR A 518 -17.43 1.82 -15.89
N LEU A 519 -16.95 2.41 -14.79
CA LEU A 519 -17.55 2.24 -13.45
C LEU A 519 -18.99 2.79 -13.41
N GLY A 520 -19.27 3.79 -14.25
CA GLY A 520 -20.61 4.38 -14.43
C GLY A 520 -20.74 5.74 -13.75
N ALA A 521 -21.62 6.58 -14.30
CA ALA A 521 -21.74 7.99 -13.93
C ALA A 521 -22.06 8.23 -12.44
N GLN A 522 -22.68 7.26 -11.76
CA GLN A 522 -22.97 7.33 -10.33
C GLN A 522 -21.73 7.31 -9.43
N HIS A 523 -20.55 6.92 -9.95
CA HIS A 523 -19.27 6.95 -9.23
C HIS A 523 -18.35 8.10 -9.70
N SER A 524 -18.86 9.04 -10.51
CA SER A 524 -18.05 10.14 -11.04
C SER A 524 -17.34 10.95 -9.94
N ASP A 525 -18.05 11.33 -8.88
CA ASP A 525 -17.47 12.15 -7.81
C ASP A 525 -16.34 11.39 -7.06
N LEU A 526 -16.52 10.09 -6.86
CA LEU A 526 -15.51 9.23 -6.22
C LEU A 526 -14.28 9.03 -7.11
N THR A 527 -14.47 8.69 -8.39
CA THR A 527 -13.34 8.51 -9.33
C THR A 527 -12.54 9.80 -9.54
N GLN A 528 -13.22 10.96 -9.57
CA GLN A 528 -12.55 12.26 -9.61
C GLN A 528 -11.82 12.59 -8.31
N GLY A 529 -12.35 12.16 -7.15
CA GLY A 529 -11.71 12.25 -5.84
C GLY A 529 -10.41 11.44 -5.79
N ALA A 530 -10.46 10.14 -6.09
CA ALA A 530 -9.27 9.27 -6.14
C ALA A 530 -8.20 9.79 -7.12
N MET A 531 -8.59 10.20 -8.33
CA MET A 531 -7.65 10.84 -9.27
C MET A 531 -7.03 12.15 -8.74
N PHE A 532 -7.75 12.90 -7.90
CA PHE A 532 -7.22 14.13 -7.29
C PHE A 532 -6.30 13.81 -6.10
N GLN A 533 -6.67 12.85 -5.27
CA GLN A 533 -5.89 12.32 -4.14
C GLN A 533 -4.50 11.88 -4.60
N ASN A 534 -4.48 11.00 -5.61
CA ASN A 534 -3.28 10.53 -6.30
C ASN A 534 -2.60 11.56 -7.23
N ALA A 535 -2.98 12.84 -7.12
CA ALA A 535 -2.40 13.97 -7.82
C ALA A 535 -2.38 13.87 -9.36
N ILE A 536 -3.30 13.13 -9.98
CA ILE A 536 -3.46 13.02 -11.44
C ILE A 536 -4.29 14.18 -11.99
N ASN A 537 -5.43 14.45 -11.37
CA ASN A 537 -6.41 15.44 -11.83
C ASN A 537 -6.15 16.83 -11.22
N THR A 538 -5.85 17.86 -12.02
CA THR A 538 -5.67 19.24 -11.52
C THR A 538 -6.94 20.09 -11.48
N ASP A 539 -8.05 19.58 -12.03
CA ASP A 539 -9.28 20.35 -12.26
C ASP A 539 -10.46 19.89 -11.38
N HIS A 540 -10.18 19.18 -10.28
CA HIS A 540 -11.20 18.76 -9.33
C HIS A 540 -11.89 19.96 -8.66
N VAL A 541 -13.22 19.94 -8.66
CA VAL A 541 -14.07 20.97 -8.04
C VAL A 541 -15.04 20.34 -7.06
N GLU A 542 -14.94 20.71 -5.79
CA GLU A 542 -15.86 20.27 -4.74
C GLU A 542 -16.97 21.30 -4.49
N ASN A 543 -18.22 20.85 -4.42
CA ASN A 543 -19.34 21.74 -4.09
C ASN A 543 -19.50 21.90 -2.57
N LEU A 544 -19.28 23.11 -2.06
CA LEU A 544 -19.63 23.50 -0.70
C LEU A 544 -21.15 23.55 -0.54
N THR A 545 -21.66 22.94 0.52
CA THR A 545 -23.07 23.03 0.89
C THR A 545 -23.26 24.09 1.98
N ASP A 546 -24.35 24.84 1.90
CA ASP A 546 -24.73 25.85 2.90
C ASP A 546 -24.64 25.28 4.32
N ARG A 547 -23.87 25.92 5.20
CA ARG A 547 -23.70 25.57 6.62
C ARG A 547 -22.98 24.24 6.90
N HIS A 548 -22.32 23.66 5.91
CA HIS A 548 -21.56 22.41 6.04
C HIS A 548 -20.07 22.67 5.86
N PRO A 549 -19.28 22.76 6.95
CA PRO A 549 -17.84 22.97 6.87
C PRO A 549 -17.11 21.73 6.35
N VAL A 550 -16.14 21.92 5.47
CA VAL A 550 -15.22 20.89 4.96
C VAL A 550 -13.80 21.15 5.46
N ARG A 551 -12.98 20.10 5.64
CA ARG A 551 -11.56 20.19 6.01
C ARG A 551 -10.67 19.80 4.84
N ARG A 552 -9.70 20.62 4.49
CA ARG A 552 -8.81 20.42 3.33
C ARG A 552 -7.41 20.98 3.62
N PRO A 553 -6.35 20.47 2.97
CA PRO A 553 -5.02 21.07 3.03
C PRO A 553 -4.92 22.27 2.09
N ALA A 554 -4.17 23.30 2.50
CA ALA A 554 -3.83 24.46 1.66
C ALA A 554 -2.74 24.11 0.63
N ASN A 555 -2.61 24.98 -0.38
CA ASN A 555 -1.61 24.94 -1.47
C ASN A 555 -1.70 23.76 -2.46
N VAL A 556 -2.67 22.84 -2.30
CA VAL A 556 -3.04 21.87 -3.34
C VAL A 556 -3.90 22.54 -4.44
N PRO A 557 -3.96 22.02 -5.68
CA PRO A 557 -4.77 22.60 -6.75
C PRO A 557 -6.27 22.30 -6.62
N LEU A 558 -6.78 22.15 -5.40
CA LEU A 558 -8.20 21.99 -5.13
C LEU A 558 -8.93 23.30 -5.43
N ARG A 559 -10.06 23.18 -6.12
CA ARG A 559 -11.05 24.24 -6.21
C ARG A 559 -12.27 23.81 -5.41
N THR A 560 -12.79 24.69 -4.56
CA THR A 560 -14.14 24.49 -4.01
C THR A 560 -15.09 25.45 -4.70
N ALA A 561 -16.39 25.17 -4.71
CA ALA A 561 -17.36 26.02 -5.39
C ALA A 561 -18.72 26.02 -4.71
N PHE A 562 -19.53 27.05 -4.96
CA PHE A 562 -20.93 27.11 -4.51
C PHE A 562 -21.79 27.88 -5.50
N VAL A 563 -23.11 27.70 -5.38
CA VAL A 563 -24.10 28.39 -6.22
C VAL A 563 -24.93 29.33 -5.35
N THR A 564 -25.04 30.60 -5.74
CA THR A 564 -25.82 31.60 -5.00
C THR A 564 -27.32 31.46 -5.24
N THR A 565 -28.11 31.69 -4.18
CA THR A 565 -29.55 31.97 -4.29
C THR A 565 -29.78 33.45 -4.65
N PRO A 566 -30.61 33.76 -5.67
CA PRO A 566 -30.91 35.14 -6.03
C PRO A 566 -31.49 35.96 -4.88
N GLY A 567 -31.10 37.22 -4.78
CA GLY A 567 -31.57 38.15 -3.75
C GLY A 567 -31.01 37.91 -2.34
N ARG A 568 -30.05 37.00 -2.15
CA ARG A 568 -29.41 36.71 -0.86
C ARG A 568 -27.91 37.00 -0.86
N TRP A 569 -27.39 37.35 0.31
CA TRP A 569 -25.96 37.41 0.57
C TRP A 569 -25.43 36.02 0.87
N HIS A 570 -24.19 35.75 0.46
CA HIS A 570 -23.44 34.55 0.82
C HIS A 570 -22.11 34.96 1.42
N VAL A 571 -21.61 34.20 2.39
CA VAL A 571 -20.27 34.36 2.96
C VAL A 571 -19.56 33.04 2.80
N VAL A 572 -18.43 33.04 2.10
CA VAL A 572 -17.48 31.93 2.13
C VAL A 572 -16.33 32.30 3.04
N ALA A 573 -15.96 31.38 3.92
CA ALA A 573 -15.02 31.60 5.01
C ALA A 573 -14.02 30.44 5.12
N ALA A 574 -12.78 30.73 5.47
CA ALA A 574 -11.72 29.76 5.71
C ALA A 574 -10.95 30.10 7.00
N VAL A 575 -10.48 29.08 7.73
CA VAL A 575 -9.64 29.24 8.92
C VAL A 575 -8.75 28.02 9.11
N THR A 576 -7.54 28.21 9.63
CA THR A 576 -6.60 27.13 9.95
C THR A 576 -7.18 26.18 11.00
N VAL A 577 -6.96 24.86 10.87
CA VAL A 577 -7.37 23.85 11.85
C VAL A 577 -6.39 22.66 11.85
N PRO A 578 -5.81 22.24 12.99
CA PRO A 578 -5.68 22.97 14.26
C PRO A 578 -4.74 24.18 14.12
N ASP A 579 -4.46 24.89 15.22
CA ASP A 579 -3.57 26.06 15.25
C ASP A 579 -2.28 25.86 14.43
N GLY A 580 -2.11 26.66 13.37
CA GLY A 580 -1.06 26.47 12.37
C GLY A 580 -0.63 27.77 11.70
N ALA A 581 -0.23 27.69 10.43
CA ALA A 581 -0.03 28.89 9.60
C ALA A 581 -1.38 29.52 9.22
N ASP A 582 -1.35 30.81 8.90
CA ASP A 582 -2.51 31.54 8.39
C ASP A 582 -2.91 31.07 6.98
N VAL A 583 -4.16 31.30 6.59
CA VAL A 583 -4.75 30.81 5.33
C VAL A 583 -5.52 31.90 4.58
N ASP A 584 -4.97 32.36 3.46
CA ASP A 584 -5.61 33.35 2.59
C ASP A 584 -6.75 32.72 1.80
N LEU A 585 -7.88 33.43 1.68
CA LEU A 585 -9.03 33.02 0.88
C LEU A 585 -9.14 33.86 -0.40
N ALA A 586 -9.23 33.19 -1.55
CA ALA A 586 -9.60 33.82 -2.82
C ALA A 586 -10.93 33.25 -3.33
N THR A 587 -11.85 34.11 -3.75
CA THR A 587 -13.13 33.74 -4.38
C THR A 587 -13.26 34.44 -5.73
N ALA A 588 -13.82 33.79 -6.75
CA ALA A 588 -14.03 34.33 -8.09
C ALA A 588 -15.35 33.83 -8.72
N PRO A 589 -15.99 34.58 -9.64
CA PRO A 589 -17.24 34.19 -10.30
C PRO A 589 -17.08 33.07 -11.35
N ASN A 590 -15.84 32.64 -11.62
CA ASN A 590 -15.50 31.45 -12.41
C ASN A 590 -14.01 31.12 -12.21
N ALA A 591 -13.55 30.00 -12.78
CA ALA A 591 -12.21 29.43 -12.60
C ALA A 591 -11.03 30.29 -13.08
N GLY A 592 -11.27 31.43 -13.75
CA GLY A 592 -10.25 32.34 -14.28
C GLY A 592 -10.63 33.83 -14.25
N GLY A 593 -11.58 34.20 -13.40
CA GLY A 593 -12.06 35.58 -13.26
C GLY A 593 -11.31 36.36 -12.18
N ASP A 594 -11.53 37.68 -12.14
CA ASP A 594 -10.94 38.55 -11.12
C ASP A 594 -11.40 38.13 -9.71
N ALA A 595 -10.46 37.62 -8.92
CA ALA A 595 -10.72 37.09 -7.60
C ALA A 595 -10.69 38.19 -6.52
N VAL A 596 -11.71 38.19 -5.65
CA VAL A 596 -11.69 38.94 -4.39
C VAL A 596 -10.90 38.11 -3.38
N ARG A 597 -9.93 38.73 -2.70
CA ARG A 597 -9.04 38.07 -1.74
C ARG A 597 -9.20 38.62 -0.34
N SER A 598 -9.24 37.71 0.64
CA SER A 598 -9.17 37.99 2.07
C SER A 598 -7.86 37.41 2.61
N ALA A 599 -7.15 38.20 3.41
CA ALA A 599 -5.87 37.87 4.02
C ALA A 599 -5.75 38.67 5.34
N ASP A 600 -5.74 37.99 6.49
CA ASP A 600 -5.53 38.60 7.81
C ASP A 600 -4.54 37.74 8.63
N TRP A 601 -3.24 38.07 8.45
CA TRP A 601 -1.98 37.43 8.89
C TRP A 601 -1.87 36.82 10.30
N THR A 602 -2.94 36.83 11.10
CA THR A 602 -3.08 36.11 12.36
C THR A 602 -3.79 34.78 12.15
N ALA A 603 -3.06 33.68 12.29
CA ALA A 603 -3.52 32.31 11.99
C ALA A 603 -4.83 31.86 12.68
N THR A 604 -5.20 32.45 13.81
CA THR A 604 -6.45 32.15 14.53
C THR A 604 -7.66 32.91 14.00
N SER A 605 -7.51 33.71 12.94
CA SER A 605 -8.56 34.56 12.41
C SER A 605 -9.17 33.99 11.14
N THR A 606 -10.51 34.00 11.05
CA THR A 606 -11.22 33.47 9.88
C THR A 606 -11.22 34.49 8.75
N ASP A 607 -10.57 34.18 7.65
CA ASP A 607 -10.70 34.96 6.41
C ASP A 607 -12.01 34.66 5.70
N PHE A 608 -12.62 35.69 5.10
CA PHE A 608 -13.91 35.54 4.43
C PHE A 608 -14.15 36.54 3.29
N VAL A 609 -14.93 36.09 2.31
CA VAL A 609 -15.45 36.93 1.22
C VAL A 609 -16.96 36.91 1.27
N ALA A 610 -17.57 38.10 1.29
CA ALA A 610 -19.01 38.28 1.25
C ALA A 610 -19.46 38.54 -0.20
N VAL A 611 -20.24 37.63 -0.78
CA VAL A 611 -20.82 37.73 -2.12
C VAL A 611 -22.17 38.43 -2.07
N GLN A 612 -22.35 39.41 -2.94
CA GLN A 612 -23.51 40.30 -2.92
C GLN A 612 -24.75 39.67 -3.59
N PRO A 613 -25.97 40.09 -3.21
CA PRO A 613 -27.22 39.62 -3.83
C PRO A 613 -27.29 39.88 -5.34
N SER A 614 -27.27 38.80 -6.13
CA SER A 614 -27.64 38.85 -7.55
C SER A 614 -29.16 38.95 -7.71
N PRO A 615 -29.71 39.94 -8.42
CA PRO A 615 -31.17 40.13 -8.51
C PRO A 615 -31.87 39.20 -9.52
N ALA A 616 -31.14 38.50 -10.41
CA ALA A 616 -31.74 37.84 -11.57
C ALA A 616 -31.29 36.38 -11.82
N THR A 617 -30.09 35.99 -11.39
CA THR A 617 -29.52 34.68 -11.73
C THR A 617 -28.83 34.02 -10.54
N ARG A 618 -28.93 32.69 -10.49
CA ARG A 618 -27.99 31.86 -9.72
C ARG A 618 -26.62 32.00 -10.37
N ASN A 619 -25.61 32.37 -9.60
CA ASN A 619 -24.24 32.50 -10.07
C ASN A 619 -23.39 31.44 -9.38
N TRP A 620 -22.43 30.87 -10.11
CA TRP A 620 -21.45 29.94 -9.59
C TRP A 620 -20.22 30.72 -9.13
N PHE A 621 -19.66 30.35 -7.99
CA PHE A 621 -18.42 30.94 -7.47
C PHE A 621 -17.44 29.82 -7.13
N VAL A 622 -16.17 30.06 -7.44
CA VAL A 622 -15.05 29.15 -7.19
C VAL A 622 -14.13 29.80 -6.17
N ASN A 623 -13.61 29.00 -5.22
CA ASN A 623 -12.69 29.43 -4.19
C ASN A 623 -11.39 28.63 -4.25
N ALA A 624 -10.32 29.26 -3.79
CA ALA A 624 -9.01 28.65 -3.55
C ALA A 624 -8.46 29.17 -2.22
N VAL A 625 -7.66 28.35 -1.54
CA VAL A 625 -6.99 28.71 -0.28
C VAL A 625 -5.49 28.51 -0.42
N THR A 626 -4.73 29.53 -0.02
CA THR A 626 -3.27 29.48 0.04
C THR A 626 -2.78 29.67 1.46
N SER A 627 -1.59 29.17 1.78
CA SER A 627 -0.94 29.36 3.08
C SER A 627 0.56 29.56 2.90
N GLY A 628 1.20 30.18 3.89
CA GLY A 628 2.66 30.20 4.00
C GLY A 628 3.27 28.83 4.37
N THR A 629 2.45 27.79 4.58
CA THR A 629 2.88 26.41 4.86
C THR A 629 2.09 25.44 3.99
N ASP A 630 2.79 24.67 3.16
CA ASP A 630 2.17 23.62 2.35
C ASP A 630 1.50 22.58 3.26
N TYR A 631 0.34 22.08 2.84
CA TYR A 631 -0.47 21.15 3.62
C TYR A 631 -0.98 21.66 4.97
N GLN A 632 -0.99 22.97 5.21
CA GLN A 632 -1.73 23.53 6.33
C GLN A 632 -3.22 23.17 6.19
N GLU A 633 -3.75 22.33 7.10
CA GLU A 633 -5.16 22.01 7.12
C GLU A 633 -5.97 23.26 7.50
N TYR A 634 -7.06 23.48 6.77
CA TYR A 634 -8.05 24.52 7.01
C TYR A 634 -9.45 23.92 7.02
N ALA A 635 -10.34 24.54 7.78
CA ALA A 635 -11.78 24.39 7.60
C ALA A 635 -12.30 25.49 6.67
N MET A 636 -13.19 25.15 5.75
CA MET A 636 -13.91 26.10 4.89
C MET A 636 -15.40 25.86 4.95
N GLU A 637 -16.19 26.93 4.91
CA GLU A 637 -17.64 26.89 4.91
C GLU A 637 -18.22 27.97 3.98
N VAL A 638 -19.36 27.66 3.34
CA VAL A 638 -20.24 28.69 2.77
C VAL A 638 -21.52 28.82 3.60
N THR A 639 -21.93 30.05 3.86
CA THR A 639 -23.14 30.40 4.60
C THR A 639 -24.01 31.35 3.78
N GLU A 640 -25.24 30.97 3.50
CA GLU A 640 -26.28 31.80 2.91
C GLU A 640 -27.03 32.60 4.00
N ALA A 641 -27.33 33.87 3.73
CA ALA A 641 -28.18 34.68 4.59
C ALA A 641 -29.58 34.08 4.77
N ALA A 642 -30.02 33.93 6.02
CA ALA A 642 -31.36 33.47 6.34
C ALA A 642 -32.45 34.39 5.73
N ALA A 643 -33.64 33.85 5.55
CA ALA A 643 -34.78 34.62 5.05
C ALA A 643 -35.21 35.70 6.06
N GLY A 644 -35.46 36.92 5.56
CA GLY A 644 -35.88 38.06 6.37
C GLY A 644 -34.72 38.86 6.97
N ASN A 645 -35.02 40.06 7.45
CA ASN A 645 -34.02 41.01 7.92
C ASN A 645 -34.00 41.12 9.45
N LEU A 646 -32.85 41.55 9.96
CA LEU A 646 -32.69 42.05 11.32
C LEU A 646 -33.32 43.46 11.42
N GLU A 647 -34.61 43.50 11.73
CA GLU A 647 -35.34 44.74 11.92
C GLU A 647 -34.87 45.50 13.16
N ALA A 648 -34.93 46.83 13.11
CA ALA A 648 -34.54 47.67 14.24
C ALA A 648 -35.42 47.37 15.47
N GLY A 649 -34.79 47.24 16.64
CA GLY A 649 -35.48 46.92 17.89
C GLY A 649 -36.03 45.48 17.99
N THR A 650 -35.75 44.60 17.02
CA THR A 650 -36.20 43.20 17.02
C THR A 650 -34.98 42.26 17.13
N PRO A 651 -34.61 41.79 18.33
CA PRO A 651 -33.53 40.83 18.49
C PRO A 651 -33.83 39.51 17.80
N GLN A 652 -32.79 38.87 17.26
CA GLN A 652 -32.83 37.52 16.71
C GLN A 652 -31.89 36.62 17.52
N GLU A 653 -32.36 35.45 17.91
CA GLU A 653 -31.56 34.44 18.61
C GLU A 653 -31.40 33.19 17.73
N PHE A 654 -30.18 32.70 17.61
CA PHE A 654 -29.86 31.51 16.80
C PHE A 654 -28.59 30.80 17.30
N PRO A 655 -28.46 29.48 17.12
CA PRO A 655 -27.24 28.75 17.49
C PRO A 655 -26.12 28.92 16.46
N ILE A 656 -24.87 28.88 16.93
CA ILE A 656 -23.69 28.57 16.12
C ILE A 656 -22.99 27.38 16.76
N ALA A 657 -23.02 26.22 16.09
CA ALA A 657 -22.44 24.98 16.61
C ALA A 657 -20.91 24.94 16.46
N ALA A 658 -20.23 24.07 17.21
CA ALA A 658 -18.77 23.97 17.26
C ALA A 658 -18.08 23.68 15.91
N GLY A 659 -18.82 23.15 14.92
CA GLY A 659 -18.33 23.01 13.54
C GLY A 659 -18.41 24.29 12.70
N ARG A 660 -19.41 25.15 12.95
CA ARG A 660 -19.84 26.26 12.07
C ARG A 660 -18.93 27.49 12.17
N LEU A 661 -18.26 27.88 11.09
CA LEU A 661 -17.32 28.99 11.05
C LEU A 661 -18.02 30.36 11.10
N THR A 662 -19.14 30.51 10.39
CA THR A 662 -19.82 31.80 10.23
C THR A 662 -21.33 31.67 10.26
N GLU A 663 -22.01 32.77 10.55
CA GLU A 663 -23.46 32.91 10.36
C GLU A 663 -23.76 34.32 9.82
N VAL A 664 -24.59 34.43 8.77
CA VAL A 664 -24.91 35.72 8.13
C VAL A 664 -26.40 36.07 8.21
N ARG A 665 -26.67 37.32 8.54
CA ARG A 665 -27.99 37.98 8.52
C ARG A 665 -27.92 39.22 7.64
N THR A 666 -29.08 39.76 7.28
CA THR A 666 -29.18 41.00 6.51
C THR A 666 -29.94 42.08 7.28
N THR A 667 -29.64 43.34 7.02
CA THR A 667 -30.40 44.49 7.57
C THR A 667 -30.51 45.60 6.54
N TRP A 668 -31.68 46.21 6.42
CA TRP A 668 -31.86 47.40 5.60
C TRP A 668 -31.40 48.65 6.34
N ILE A 669 -30.42 49.38 5.82
CA ILE A 669 -29.93 50.64 6.39
C ILE A 669 -30.12 51.75 5.36
N GLU A 670 -30.62 52.89 5.80
CA GLU A 670 -30.80 54.08 4.97
C GLU A 670 -29.57 54.99 5.05
N GLN A 671 -29.21 55.61 3.93
CA GLN A 671 -28.12 56.57 3.85
C GLN A 671 -28.34 57.72 4.85
N GLY A 672 -27.31 58.02 5.65
CA GLY A 672 -27.35 59.06 6.67
C GLY A 672 -28.12 58.72 7.95
N VAL A 673 -28.78 57.55 8.06
CA VAL A 673 -29.48 57.12 9.27
C VAL A 673 -28.57 56.21 10.11
N PRO A 674 -28.08 56.65 11.29
CA PRO A 674 -27.16 55.84 12.08
C PRO A 674 -27.77 54.49 12.48
N ALA A 675 -26.95 53.44 12.49
CA ALA A 675 -27.36 52.11 12.94
C ALA A 675 -26.28 51.49 13.83
N THR A 676 -26.69 50.82 14.91
CA THR A 676 -25.79 50.03 15.75
C THR A 676 -26.20 48.57 15.73
N ILE A 677 -25.26 47.70 15.36
CA ILE A 677 -25.42 46.25 15.41
C ILE A 677 -24.63 45.73 16.61
N THR A 678 -25.26 44.87 17.40
CA THR A 678 -24.62 44.19 18.54
C THR A 678 -24.86 42.70 18.46
N VAL A 679 -23.83 41.92 18.82
CA VAL A 679 -23.95 40.48 19.02
C VAL A 679 -23.54 40.14 20.45
N VAL A 680 -24.35 39.33 21.12
CA VAL A 680 -24.08 38.80 22.47
C VAL A 680 -23.91 37.28 22.35
N PRO A 681 -22.68 36.76 22.43
CA PRO A 681 -22.46 35.32 22.63
C PRO A 681 -23.06 34.87 23.97
N ARG A 682 -23.54 33.63 24.00
CA ARG A 682 -23.90 32.92 25.24
C ARG A 682 -23.01 31.68 25.40
N ASP A 683 -23.17 31.02 26.53
CA ASP A 683 -22.70 29.65 26.79
C ASP A 683 -21.18 29.40 26.67
N GLY A 684 -20.35 30.45 26.58
CA GLY A 684 -18.89 30.32 26.47
C GLY A 684 -18.29 30.82 25.15
N GLN A 685 -19.11 31.16 24.15
CA GLN A 685 -18.63 31.52 22.82
C GLN A 685 -17.75 32.77 22.79
N ASP A 686 -16.74 32.75 21.90
CA ASP A 686 -15.99 33.91 21.43
C ASP A 686 -16.35 34.14 19.95
N LEU A 687 -16.78 35.36 19.63
CA LEU A 687 -17.31 35.74 18.31
C LEU A 687 -16.70 37.07 17.87
N ASP A 688 -16.50 37.23 16.57
CA ASP A 688 -16.26 38.53 15.96
C ASP A 688 -17.51 38.98 15.18
N LEU A 689 -17.75 40.29 15.13
CA LEU A 689 -18.86 40.93 14.42
C LEU A 689 -18.35 41.80 13.27
N PHE A 690 -18.86 41.55 12.07
CA PHE A 690 -18.57 42.33 10.87
C PHE A 690 -19.87 42.83 10.24
N VAL A 691 -19.85 44.06 9.72
CA VAL A 691 -20.96 44.63 8.96
C VAL A 691 -20.45 45.18 7.63
N MET A 692 -21.02 44.66 6.53
CA MET A 692 -20.69 44.98 5.15
C MET A 692 -21.75 45.91 4.55
N ALA A 693 -21.31 47.00 3.93
CA ALA A 693 -22.18 47.82 3.08
C ALA A 693 -22.32 47.19 1.68
N PRO A 694 -23.49 47.28 1.03
CA PRO A 694 -23.62 46.90 -0.37
C PRO A 694 -22.82 47.86 -1.26
N ASP A 695 -22.19 47.33 -2.31
CA ASP A 695 -21.46 48.10 -3.32
C ASP A 695 -21.91 47.67 -4.72
N PRO A 696 -22.69 48.48 -5.46
CA PRO A 696 -23.18 48.10 -6.79
C PRO A 696 -22.09 47.99 -7.86
N ALA A 697 -20.85 48.42 -7.58
CA ALA A 697 -19.72 48.27 -8.49
C ALA A 697 -18.95 46.94 -8.33
N ALA A 698 -19.23 46.17 -7.28
CA ALA A 698 -18.55 44.91 -6.97
C ALA A 698 -19.53 43.73 -6.89
N TRP A 699 -19.09 42.53 -7.29
CA TRP A 699 -19.88 41.31 -7.09
C TRP A 699 -19.68 40.70 -5.69
N GLY A 700 -18.55 41.00 -5.05
CA GLY A 700 -18.17 40.48 -3.73
C GLY A 700 -17.17 41.40 -3.03
N LEU A 701 -17.06 41.25 -1.71
CA LEU A 701 -16.32 42.14 -0.82
C LEU A 701 -15.40 41.35 0.11
N PRO A 702 -14.11 41.72 0.24
CA PRO A 702 -13.19 41.06 1.16
C PRO A 702 -13.43 41.50 2.60
N ARG A 703 -13.10 40.67 3.60
CA ARG A 703 -13.19 40.97 5.04
C ARG A 703 -12.70 42.37 5.43
N SER A 704 -11.65 42.87 4.78
CA SER A 704 -11.07 44.20 5.01
C SER A 704 -11.99 45.40 4.66
N ALA A 705 -13.03 45.19 3.85
CA ALA A 705 -14.05 46.20 3.55
C ALA A 705 -15.07 46.40 4.69
N ALA A 706 -15.17 45.47 5.64
CA ALA A 706 -16.14 45.51 6.72
C ALA A 706 -15.83 46.58 7.77
N ARG A 707 -16.89 47.05 8.47
CA ARG A 707 -16.75 47.58 9.83
C ARG A 707 -16.73 46.38 10.79
N LYS A 708 -15.70 46.27 11.65
CA LYS A 708 -15.51 45.12 12.54
C LYS A 708 -15.43 45.47 14.04
N SER A 709 -15.82 44.51 14.88
CA SER A 709 -15.63 44.48 16.33
C SER A 709 -15.21 43.04 16.68
N ALA A 710 -14.04 42.89 17.31
CA ALA A 710 -13.31 41.63 17.40
C ALA A 710 -12.36 41.58 18.62
N SER A 711 -12.74 42.24 19.72
CA SER A 711 -11.83 42.54 20.85
C SER A 711 -12.42 42.29 22.23
N GLY A 712 -13.66 41.81 22.32
CA GLY A 712 -14.32 41.42 23.55
C GLY A 712 -13.79 40.09 24.09
N GLY A 713 -13.70 39.06 23.24
CA GLY A 713 -13.36 37.70 23.66
C GLY A 713 -14.57 36.94 24.25
N PRO A 714 -14.34 35.78 24.90
CA PRO A 714 -15.40 34.88 25.36
C PRO A 714 -16.49 35.55 26.22
N ASN A 715 -17.75 35.29 25.88
CA ASN A 715 -18.95 35.85 26.51
C ASN A 715 -19.02 37.39 26.55
N LYS A 716 -18.33 38.10 25.65
CA LYS A 716 -18.40 39.58 25.55
C LYS A 716 -19.23 40.03 24.37
N LEU A 717 -19.95 41.13 24.59
CA LEU A 717 -20.66 41.88 23.55
C LEU A 717 -19.66 42.45 22.54
N GLU A 718 -19.83 42.13 21.26
CA GLU A 718 -19.23 42.87 20.16
C GLU A 718 -20.23 43.90 19.61
N ARG A 719 -19.74 45.06 19.16
CA ARG A 719 -20.59 46.18 18.71
C ARG A 719 -19.98 46.91 17.52
N VAL A 720 -20.75 47.02 16.44
CA VAL A 720 -20.42 47.85 15.28
C VAL A 720 -21.45 48.97 15.14
N THR A 721 -21.00 50.22 15.19
CA THR A 721 -21.85 51.41 14.95
C THR A 721 -21.48 52.06 13.62
N ILE A 722 -22.44 52.19 12.73
CA ILE A 722 -22.33 52.94 11.47
C ILE A 722 -22.97 54.31 11.72
N GLY A 723 -22.16 55.29 12.11
CA GLY A 723 -22.65 56.63 12.47
C GLY A 723 -23.12 57.50 11.29
N ASP A 724 -22.74 57.15 10.06
CA ASP A 724 -23.02 57.91 8.84
C ASP A 724 -22.95 56.95 7.62
N PRO A 725 -24.02 56.16 7.37
CA PRO A 725 -24.05 55.22 6.25
C PRO A 725 -24.05 55.96 4.91
N LYS A 726 -23.21 55.54 3.97
CA LYS A 726 -23.01 56.21 2.68
C LYS A 726 -23.89 55.68 1.54
N VAL A 727 -24.55 54.55 1.75
CA VAL A 727 -25.44 53.92 0.78
C VAL A 727 -26.71 53.46 1.48
N THR A 728 -27.85 53.58 0.80
CA THR A 728 -29.10 52.92 1.21
C THR A 728 -29.10 51.51 0.63
N GLY A 729 -29.37 50.50 1.44
CA GLY A 729 -29.55 49.14 0.92
C GLY A 729 -29.49 48.04 1.97
N LEU A 730 -29.32 46.81 1.47
CA LEU A 730 -29.28 45.59 2.26
C LEU A 730 -27.84 45.27 2.68
N TYR A 731 -27.49 45.63 3.91
CA TYR A 731 -26.18 45.36 4.52
C TYR A 731 -26.12 43.90 4.99
N ALA A 732 -24.96 43.25 4.85
CA ALA A 732 -24.70 41.96 5.49
C ALA A 732 -24.15 42.15 6.90
N VAL A 733 -24.64 41.35 7.83
CA VAL A 733 -24.15 41.23 9.20
C VAL A 733 -23.57 39.83 9.32
N VAL A 734 -22.25 39.73 9.43
CA VAL A 734 -21.52 38.47 9.49
C VAL A 734 -21.02 38.28 10.91
N VAL A 735 -21.40 37.16 11.52
CA VAL A 735 -20.90 36.71 12.81
C VAL A 735 -19.91 35.58 12.53
N VAL A 736 -18.69 35.71 13.03
CA VAL A 736 -17.61 34.72 12.87
C VAL A 736 -17.35 34.06 14.22
N ARG A 737 -17.25 32.72 14.25
CA ARG A 737 -17.01 31.95 15.47
C ARG A 737 -15.51 31.71 15.65
N LYS A 738 -14.93 32.24 16.72
CA LYS A 738 -13.54 31.96 17.11
C LYS A 738 -13.44 30.72 18.00
N ALA A 739 -14.28 30.62 19.03
CA ALA A 739 -14.25 29.49 19.96
C ALA A 739 -15.61 29.22 20.60
N GLY A 740 -15.79 27.99 21.09
CA GLY A 740 -17.01 27.53 21.77
C GLY A 740 -18.22 27.33 20.85
N ASP A 741 -19.32 26.86 21.43
CA ASP A 741 -20.62 26.69 20.80
C ASP A 741 -21.75 27.13 21.72
N GLY A 742 -22.93 27.40 21.16
CA GLY A 742 -24.03 27.99 21.91
C GLY A 742 -24.92 28.93 21.10
N ASN A 743 -25.81 29.62 21.82
CA ASN A 743 -26.74 30.59 21.23
C ASN A 743 -26.16 31.99 21.14
N VAL A 744 -26.56 32.71 20.10
CA VAL A 744 -26.14 34.06 19.78
C VAL A 744 -27.37 34.96 19.75
N LEU A 745 -27.35 36.06 20.51
CA LEU A 745 -28.37 37.11 20.41
C LEU A 745 -27.83 38.28 19.57
N LEU A 746 -28.37 38.43 18.36
CA LEU A 746 -28.06 39.52 17.44
C LEU A 746 -29.14 40.60 17.54
N THR A 747 -28.77 41.87 17.55
CA THR A 747 -29.73 42.99 17.65
C THR A 747 -29.28 44.18 16.82
N ARG A 748 -30.24 44.87 16.19
CA ARG A 748 -30.07 46.21 15.62
C ARG A 748 -30.76 47.24 16.50
N ILE A 749 -30.06 48.32 16.77
CA ILE A 749 -30.50 49.51 17.52
C ILE A 749 -30.38 50.73 16.61
#